data_AF-A0A410W889-F1
#
_entry.id   AF-A0A410W889-F1
#
_cell.length_a   1.000
_cell.length_b   1.000
_cell.length_c   1.000
_cell.angle_alpha   90.00
_cell.angle_beta   90.00
_cell.angle_gamma   90.00
#
_symmetry.space_group_name_H-M   'P 1'
#
loop_
_entity.id
_entity.type
_entity.pdbx_description
1 polymer ?
#
loop_
_entity_poly.entity_id
_entity_poly.type
_entity_poly.pdbx_seq_one_letter_code
_entity_poly.pdbx_strand_id
1 'polypeptide(L)'
;MVNMSTKSTAEQPGDAAARTKRSRWLALVLLLLGIALMAIGAKDVPSNTNGNLPEGSDSLAVARTVEQLEDDAGDTATIAVLEQPGGINITEAQSLAASIGAKAVPSKDGEAALIFSNIEGGTSAQVAEQVNSLREDLKAEAPEGMQVQVTGPAAIQADLANVFDGANFLLLGVTALIVALLLIITYRSPILWLIPLAVIGVADRVAATVFTWVLSALGMSWDESTAGILSVLVFGAGTNYALLLISRYRDELRVYSSRYEAMARAWLPTAKACAASASTVALGVLCLLLSAAPNTRGLGVASTIGVLIALTFALFVLPGALVTFGRWVFWPKAPTVGTEAQHGIWDRIGNFVAGRKIAVIIGSLVLLAIACAGSLNMKIGLSQADQFIDTPESIAATDTLEAHFPDQAATPATVLVEDRSQVQQVETALKDAGASVQPGQEIGTDTVLNASGLDTPALRDALEPYAAKVGGSEAELYDQAQYAASDRRVIFPAVLAVVLLALIVLLRSLVAPLVMVATVLLTNIAAMGLGWWAFQHILGFNSLADLTPLYAFVFLVALGVDYNIFLVTRAKEEAAANPDGDMSAHVRKALSTTGGVITSAGILLAAVFAALGVLPLVALAQIGVVIFLGVLLDTLVVRTILLPAVMMVFGQKFWWPSKPTARGNTKH
;
A
#
# COMPACT_ATOMS: atom_id res chain seq x y z
N MET A 1 3.58 53.44 -19.44
CA MET A 1 2.73 53.95 -18.34
C MET A 1 1.61 52.94 -18.10
N VAL A 2 1.72 52.11 -17.06
CA VAL A 2 0.70 51.69 -16.08
C VAL A 2 1.46 50.74 -15.15
N ASN A 3 1.81 51.25 -13.98
CA ASN A 3 2.58 50.56 -12.96
C ASN A 3 1.57 50.00 -11.95
N MET A 4 1.23 48.71 -12.04
CA MET A 4 0.44 48.03 -10.99
C MET A 4 1.39 47.60 -9.87
N SER A 5 1.59 48.53 -8.93
CA SER A 5 2.22 48.28 -7.64
C SER A 5 1.26 47.45 -6.78
N THR A 6 1.50 46.15 -6.69
CA THR A 6 0.92 45.31 -5.63
C THR A 6 1.67 45.61 -4.33
N LYS A 7 1.09 46.49 -3.51
CA LYS A 7 1.47 46.68 -2.11
C LYS A 7 1.37 45.34 -1.37
N SER A 8 2.51 44.70 -1.14
CA SER A 8 2.66 43.65 -0.13
C SER A 8 2.61 44.32 1.24
N THR A 9 1.43 44.33 1.87
CA THR A 9 1.27 44.75 3.27
C THR A 9 2.07 43.83 4.17
N ALA A 10 3.15 44.34 4.78
CA ALA A 10 3.80 43.70 5.91
C ALA A 10 2.78 43.65 7.07
N GLU A 11 2.28 42.45 7.35
CA GLU A 11 1.22 42.20 8.32
C GLU A 11 1.73 42.47 9.75
N GLN A 12 1.03 43.33 10.51
CA GLN A 12 1.39 43.59 11.90
C GLN A 12 1.19 42.32 12.75
N PRO A 13 2.07 42.02 13.73
CA PRO A 13 2.04 40.77 14.49
C PRO A 13 0.70 40.49 15.22
N GLY A 14 -0.07 41.54 15.54
CA GLY A 14 -1.41 41.42 16.13
C GLY A 14 -2.47 40.79 15.21
N ASP A 15 -2.40 41.04 13.90
CA ASP A 15 -3.39 40.55 12.94
C ASP A 15 -3.22 39.05 12.65
N ALA A 16 -1.97 38.59 12.59
CA ALA A 16 -1.64 37.18 12.42
C ALA A 16 -2.12 36.32 13.61
N ALA A 17 -1.99 36.85 14.84
CA ALA A 17 -2.48 36.19 16.06
C ALA A 17 -4.02 36.15 16.12
N ALA A 18 -4.70 37.19 15.65
CA ALA A 18 -6.16 37.22 15.57
C ALA A 18 -6.71 36.21 14.55
N ARG A 19 -6.04 36.04 13.40
CA ARG A 19 -6.38 35.02 12.39
C ARG A 19 -6.18 33.59 12.90
N THR A 20 -5.09 33.31 13.60
CA THR A 20 -4.88 31.99 14.25
C THR A 20 -5.83 31.73 15.42
N LYS A 21 -6.37 32.76 16.05
CA LYS A 21 -7.46 32.59 17.02
C LYS A 21 -8.75 32.12 16.34
N ARG A 22 -9.02 32.59 15.12
CA ARG A 22 -10.17 32.15 14.29
C ARG A 22 -9.96 30.77 13.67
N SER A 23 -8.72 30.35 13.40
CA SER A 23 -8.44 29.03 12.79
C SER A 23 -8.90 27.84 13.65
N ARG A 24 -9.07 28.02 14.97
CA ARG A 24 -9.69 27.00 15.83
C ARG A 24 -11.14 26.69 15.45
N TRP A 25 -11.91 27.70 15.06
CA TRP A 25 -13.28 27.51 14.61
C TRP A 25 -13.33 26.83 13.25
N LEU A 26 -12.38 27.16 12.36
CA LEU A 26 -12.22 26.42 11.10
C LEU A 26 -11.87 24.95 11.36
N ALA A 27 -10.96 24.68 12.30
CA ALA A 27 -10.60 23.32 12.69
C ALA A 27 -11.82 22.55 13.23
N LEU A 28 -12.63 23.18 14.09
CA LEU A 28 -13.86 22.57 14.60
C LEU A 28 -14.88 22.32 13.49
N VAL A 29 -15.08 23.26 12.56
CA VAL A 29 -15.99 23.08 11.43
C VAL A 29 -15.53 21.94 10.51
N LEU A 30 -14.25 21.88 10.17
CA LEU A 30 -13.69 20.79 9.35
C LEU A 30 -13.78 19.43 10.06
N LEU A 31 -13.56 19.40 11.38
CA LEU A 31 -13.69 18.19 12.17
C LEU A 31 -15.15 17.73 12.26
N LEU A 32 -16.10 18.65 12.47
CA LEU A 32 -17.53 18.36 12.46
C LEU A 32 -18.02 17.92 11.07
N LEU A 33 -17.51 18.53 9.99
CA LEU A 33 -17.78 18.11 8.62
C LEU A 33 -17.23 16.70 8.37
N GLY A 34 -16.02 16.41 8.86
CA GLY A 34 -15.45 15.07 8.82
C GLY A 34 -16.32 14.04 9.55
N ILE A 35 -16.83 14.38 10.74
CA ILE A 35 -17.76 13.54 11.49
C ILE A 35 -19.08 13.34 10.73
N ALA A 36 -19.63 14.39 10.12
CA ALA A 36 -20.82 14.29 9.30
C ALA A 36 -20.62 13.37 8.08
N LEU A 37 -19.46 13.44 7.44
CA LEU A 37 -19.09 12.54 6.34
C LEU A 37 -18.97 11.08 6.82
N MET A 38 -18.37 10.84 7.98
CA MET A 38 -18.30 9.49 8.55
C MET A 38 -19.69 8.89 8.83
N ALA A 39 -20.67 9.72 9.19
CA ALA A 39 -22.05 9.28 9.43
C ALA A 39 -22.79 8.85 8.15
N ILE A 40 -22.31 9.24 6.96
CA ILE A 40 -22.87 8.78 5.67
C ILE A 40 -22.51 7.32 5.41
N GLY A 41 -21.38 6.84 5.95
CA GLY A 41 -20.85 5.51 5.66
C GLY A 41 -20.07 5.43 4.35
N ALA A 42 -19.12 4.48 4.30
CA ALA A 42 -18.45 4.11 3.05
C ALA A 42 -19.44 3.33 2.17
N LYS A 43 -19.22 3.33 0.84
CA LYS A 43 -19.94 2.42 -0.05
C LYS A 43 -19.37 1.02 0.06
N ASP A 44 -20.24 0.03 -0.11
CA ASP A 44 -19.84 -1.37 -0.21
C ASP A 44 -18.87 -1.57 -1.37
N VAL A 45 -17.96 -2.52 -1.19
CA VAL A 45 -17.05 -2.96 -2.25
C VAL A 45 -17.91 -3.43 -3.43
N PRO A 46 -17.62 -2.99 -4.67
CA PRO A 46 -18.36 -3.46 -5.83
C PRO A 46 -18.30 -4.98 -5.90
N SER A 47 -19.41 -5.64 -6.21
CA SER A 47 -19.49 -7.09 -6.36
C SER A 47 -18.62 -7.66 -7.49
N ASN A 48 -18.04 -6.78 -8.32
CA ASN A 48 -17.20 -7.13 -9.44
C ASN A 48 -15.85 -7.71 -8.95
N THR A 49 -15.82 -9.03 -8.79
CA THR A 49 -14.65 -9.86 -8.47
C THR A 49 -13.56 -9.77 -9.55
N ASN A 50 -13.92 -9.33 -10.76
CA ASN A 50 -13.02 -9.16 -11.90
C ASN A 50 -12.20 -7.85 -11.86
N GLY A 51 -12.28 -7.05 -10.78
CA GLY A 51 -11.59 -5.77 -10.65
C GLY A 51 -10.06 -5.82 -10.70
N ASN A 52 -9.46 -6.99 -10.47
CA ASN A 52 -8.01 -7.21 -10.60
C ASN A 52 -7.60 -7.58 -12.04
N LEU A 53 -8.56 -7.90 -12.90
CA LEU A 53 -8.30 -8.37 -14.26
C LEU A 53 -8.27 -7.20 -15.26
N PRO A 54 -7.26 -7.17 -16.15
CA PRO A 54 -7.12 -6.13 -17.14
C PRO A 54 -8.12 -6.31 -18.30
N GLU A 55 -8.53 -5.18 -18.87
CA GLU A 55 -9.45 -5.16 -20.01
C GLU A 55 -8.85 -5.91 -21.21
N GLY A 56 -9.58 -6.89 -21.73
CA GLY A 56 -9.20 -7.67 -22.91
C GLY A 56 -8.41 -8.95 -22.65
N SER A 57 -8.21 -9.38 -21.39
CA SER A 57 -7.67 -10.71 -21.10
C SER A 57 -8.70 -11.83 -21.36
N ASP A 58 -8.20 -13.02 -21.70
CA ASP A 58 -9.05 -14.20 -21.86
C ASP A 58 -9.75 -14.54 -20.55
N SER A 59 -9.03 -14.50 -19.42
CA SER A 59 -9.59 -14.74 -18.08
C SER A 59 -10.75 -13.80 -17.77
N LEU A 60 -10.66 -12.52 -18.12
CA LEU A 60 -11.74 -11.55 -17.90
C LEU A 60 -12.97 -11.85 -18.77
N ALA A 61 -12.75 -12.25 -20.02
CA ALA A 61 -13.84 -12.62 -20.91
C ALA A 61 -14.59 -13.85 -20.37
N VAL A 62 -13.84 -14.88 -19.96
CA VAL A 62 -14.42 -16.07 -19.33
C VAL A 62 -15.13 -15.71 -18.03
N ALA A 63 -14.48 -14.97 -17.13
CA ALA A 63 -15.03 -14.64 -15.83
C ALA A 63 -16.30 -13.78 -15.91
N ARG A 64 -16.41 -12.85 -16.86
CA ARG A 64 -17.66 -12.10 -17.11
C ARG A 64 -18.77 -12.97 -17.65
N THR A 65 -18.44 -13.90 -18.54
CA THR A 65 -19.45 -14.84 -19.05
C THR A 65 -19.92 -15.73 -17.91
N VAL A 66 -19.01 -16.28 -17.09
CA VAL A 66 -19.33 -17.10 -15.91
C VAL A 66 -20.12 -16.32 -14.86
N GLU A 67 -19.75 -15.08 -14.55
CA GLU A 67 -20.48 -14.20 -13.60
C GLU A 67 -21.93 -13.97 -14.07
N GLN A 68 -22.16 -13.79 -15.38
CA GLN A 68 -23.53 -13.74 -15.93
C GLN A 68 -24.30 -15.06 -15.72
N LEU A 69 -23.60 -16.21 -15.72
CA LEU A 69 -24.21 -17.50 -15.40
C LEU A 69 -24.59 -17.61 -13.94
N GLU A 70 -23.69 -17.18 -13.06
CA GLU A 70 -23.90 -17.22 -11.61
C GLU A 70 -24.98 -16.22 -11.17
N ASP A 71 -25.09 -15.05 -11.81
CA ASP A 71 -26.18 -14.10 -11.56
C ASP A 71 -27.54 -14.62 -12.06
N ASP A 72 -27.58 -15.32 -13.20
CA ASP A 72 -28.82 -15.88 -13.77
C ASP A 72 -29.23 -17.20 -13.08
N ALA A 73 -28.28 -18.02 -12.65
CA ALA A 73 -28.50 -19.28 -11.93
C ALA A 73 -28.57 -19.11 -10.41
N GLY A 74 -28.01 -18.01 -9.89
CA GLY A 74 -27.92 -17.69 -8.48
C GLY A 74 -26.83 -18.43 -7.70
N ASP A 75 -25.90 -19.17 -8.33
CA ASP A 75 -25.15 -20.25 -7.67
C ASP A 75 -23.64 -20.23 -7.97
N THR A 76 -22.77 -20.12 -6.94
CA THR A 76 -21.32 -20.38 -7.04
C THR A 76 -20.97 -21.76 -6.48
N ALA A 77 -20.16 -22.54 -7.21
CA ALA A 77 -19.85 -23.92 -6.84
C ALA A 77 -18.95 -24.03 -5.59
N THR A 78 -19.27 -25.00 -4.74
CA THR A 78 -18.52 -25.41 -3.55
C THR A 78 -18.37 -26.93 -3.52
N ILE A 79 -17.19 -27.41 -3.14
CA ILE A 79 -16.87 -28.84 -3.07
C ILE A 79 -16.55 -29.17 -1.62
N ALA A 80 -17.32 -30.06 -1.01
CA ALA A 80 -16.94 -30.67 0.26
C ALA A 80 -16.21 -31.99 0.02
N VAL A 81 -15.04 -32.13 0.64
CA VAL A 81 -14.19 -33.32 0.63
C VAL A 81 -14.39 -34.05 1.94
N LEU A 82 -14.87 -35.28 1.86
CA LEU A 82 -15.01 -36.20 2.99
C LEU A 82 -13.86 -37.20 2.96
N GLU A 83 -13.10 -37.31 4.05
CA GLU A 83 -12.00 -38.25 4.19
C GLU A 83 -12.20 -39.11 5.44
N GLN A 84 -12.04 -40.43 5.30
CA GLN A 84 -12.08 -41.35 6.42
C GLN A 84 -10.94 -42.38 6.30
N PRO A 85 -9.84 -42.21 7.07
CA PRO A 85 -8.70 -43.12 7.03
C PRO A 85 -9.12 -44.55 7.40
N GLY A 86 -8.87 -45.51 6.50
CA GLY A 86 -9.30 -46.91 6.66
C GLY A 86 -10.57 -47.29 5.88
N GLY A 87 -11.11 -46.37 5.09
CA GLY A 87 -12.21 -46.60 4.16
C GLY A 87 -13.47 -45.82 4.52
N ILE A 88 -14.04 -45.10 3.55
CA ILE A 88 -15.23 -44.28 3.76
C ILE A 88 -16.51 -45.11 3.79
N ASN A 89 -17.36 -44.90 4.81
CA ASN A 89 -18.70 -45.45 4.79
C ASN A 89 -19.58 -44.64 3.83
N ILE A 90 -19.75 -45.16 2.61
CA ILE A 90 -20.52 -44.47 1.56
C ILE A 90 -21.99 -44.22 1.96
N THR A 91 -22.56 -45.03 2.85
CA THR A 91 -23.95 -44.82 3.31
C THR A 91 -24.05 -43.58 4.18
N GLU A 92 -23.08 -43.41 5.07
CA GLU A 92 -22.97 -42.23 5.93
C GLU A 92 -22.65 -40.99 5.10
N ALA A 93 -21.71 -41.08 4.16
CA ALA A 93 -21.39 -40.00 3.22
C ALA A 93 -22.61 -39.58 2.38
N GLN A 94 -23.42 -40.53 1.90
CA GLN A 94 -24.66 -40.21 1.19
C GLN A 94 -25.72 -39.59 2.10
N SER A 95 -25.81 -40.01 3.37
CA SER A 95 -26.75 -39.39 4.32
C SER A 95 -26.39 -37.94 4.64
N LEU A 96 -25.09 -37.65 4.78
CA LEU A 96 -24.57 -36.30 4.99
C LEU A 96 -24.76 -35.44 3.73
N ALA A 97 -24.52 -35.98 2.53
CA ALA A 97 -24.81 -35.27 1.30
C ALA A 97 -26.30 -34.95 1.15
N ALA A 98 -27.17 -35.87 1.56
CA ALA A 98 -28.62 -35.70 1.46
C ALA A 98 -29.18 -34.63 2.40
N SER A 99 -28.53 -34.34 3.55
CA SER A 99 -29.02 -33.30 4.47
C SER A 99 -28.92 -31.89 3.87
N ILE A 100 -27.95 -31.69 2.97
CA ILE A 100 -27.78 -30.46 2.18
C ILE A 100 -28.33 -30.58 0.74
N GLY A 101 -29.14 -31.61 0.46
CA GLY A 101 -29.78 -31.79 -0.86
C GLY A 101 -28.84 -32.22 -1.99
N ALA A 102 -27.63 -32.68 -1.67
CA ALA A 102 -26.59 -33.08 -2.62
C ALA A 102 -26.39 -34.60 -2.69
N LYS A 103 -25.42 -35.05 -3.48
CA LYS A 103 -25.02 -36.47 -3.60
C LYS A 103 -23.52 -36.61 -3.37
N ALA A 104 -23.13 -37.68 -2.68
CA ALA A 104 -21.73 -38.02 -2.51
C ALA A 104 -21.20 -38.83 -3.71
N VAL A 105 -20.01 -38.51 -4.20
CA VAL A 105 -19.30 -39.24 -5.25
C VAL A 105 -18.06 -39.89 -4.63
N PRO A 106 -17.99 -41.22 -4.51
CA PRO A 106 -16.85 -41.89 -3.88
C PRO A 106 -15.59 -41.83 -4.75
N SER A 107 -14.43 -41.84 -4.10
CA SER A 107 -13.12 -41.96 -4.73
C SER A 107 -12.88 -43.36 -5.29
N LYS A 108 -11.90 -43.48 -6.19
CA LYS A 108 -11.48 -44.78 -6.75
C LYS A 108 -10.77 -45.66 -5.70
N ASP A 109 -10.11 -45.05 -4.71
CA ASP A 109 -9.45 -45.74 -3.60
C ASP A 109 -10.40 -46.13 -2.46
N GLY A 110 -11.62 -45.57 -2.43
CA GLY A 110 -12.64 -45.86 -1.41
C GLY A 110 -12.35 -45.25 -0.04
N GLU A 111 -11.41 -44.30 0.07
CA GLU A 111 -11.07 -43.61 1.32
C GLU A 111 -11.68 -42.21 1.43
N ALA A 112 -12.23 -41.67 0.33
CA ALA A 112 -12.82 -40.34 0.29
C ALA A 112 -14.12 -40.26 -0.53
N ALA A 113 -14.90 -39.19 -0.35
CA ALA A 113 -16.03 -38.85 -1.20
C ALA A 113 -16.18 -37.34 -1.38
N LEU A 114 -16.69 -36.91 -2.54
CA LEU A 114 -16.97 -35.51 -2.85
C LEU A 114 -18.46 -35.22 -2.76
N ILE A 115 -18.80 -34.05 -2.23
CA ILE A 115 -20.14 -33.49 -2.31
C ILE A 115 -20.05 -32.16 -3.06
N PHE A 116 -20.79 -32.05 -4.16
CA PHE A 116 -20.94 -30.80 -4.90
C PHE A 116 -22.17 -30.07 -4.37
N SER A 117 -21.98 -28.83 -3.95
CA SER A 117 -23.04 -27.94 -3.47
C SER A 117 -22.89 -26.57 -4.12
N ASN A 118 -23.99 -25.87 -4.28
CA ASN A 118 -23.98 -24.50 -4.76
C ASN A 118 -24.31 -23.56 -3.61
N ILE A 119 -23.64 -22.41 -3.59
CA ILE A 119 -23.85 -21.32 -2.63
C ILE A 119 -24.56 -20.21 -3.37
N GLU A 120 -25.61 -19.64 -2.76
CA GLU A 120 -26.34 -18.56 -3.39
C GLU A 120 -25.43 -17.33 -3.54
N GLY A 121 -25.40 -16.76 -4.74
CA GLY A 121 -24.60 -15.59 -5.09
C GLY A 121 -24.96 -14.37 -4.23
N GLY A 122 -24.01 -13.45 -4.08
CA GLY A 122 -24.18 -12.26 -3.26
C GLY A 122 -22.88 -11.49 -3.06
N THR A 123 -22.87 -10.59 -2.08
CA THR A 123 -21.63 -9.92 -1.66
C THR A 123 -20.66 -10.93 -1.03
N SER A 124 -19.35 -10.65 -1.08
CA SER A 124 -18.32 -11.52 -0.49
C SER A 124 -18.59 -11.88 0.98
N ALA A 125 -19.21 -10.97 1.74
CA ALA A 125 -19.60 -11.22 3.13
C ALA A 125 -20.76 -12.23 3.26
N GLN A 126 -21.75 -12.16 2.35
CA GLN A 126 -22.87 -13.09 2.32
C GLN A 126 -22.42 -14.49 1.90
N VAL A 127 -21.55 -14.58 0.87
CA VAL A 127 -20.95 -15.84 0.44
C VAL A 127 -20.14 -16.45 1.59
N ALA A 128 -19.37 -15.63 2.31
CA ALA A 128 -18.62 -16.09 3.48
C ALA A 128 -19.53 -16.66 4.59
N GLU A 129 -20.63 -15.97 4.89
CA GLU A 129 -21.60 -16.45 5.89
C GLU A 129 -22.23 -17.78 5.50
N GLN A 130 -22.63 -17.94 4.23
CA GLN A 130 -23.21 -19.19 3.72
C GLN A 130 -22.22 -20.35 3.74
N VAL A 131 -20.98 -20.14 3.29
CA VAL A 131 -19.93 -21.17 3.33
C VAL A 131 -19.60 -21.55 4.78
N ASN A 132 -19.54 -20.57 5.68
CA ASN A 132 -19.28 -20.83 7.10
C ASN A 132 -20.41 -21.66 7.72
N SER A 133 -21.69 -21.35 7.40
CA SER A 133 -22.83 -22.17 7.81
C SER A 133 -22.72 -23.59 7.27
N LEU A 134 -22.41 -23.75 5.98
CA LEU A 134 -22.24 -25.07 5.34
C LEU A 134 -21.13 -25.89 6.03
N ARG A 135 -20.00 -25.25 6.37
CA ARG A 135 -18.91 -25.89 7.12
C ARG A 135 -19.35 -26.34 8.51
N GLU A 136 -20.11 -25.51 9.23
CA GLU A 136 -20.62 -25.83 10.56
C GLU A 136 -21.63 -26.97 10.51
N ASP A 137 -22.59 -26.92 9.59
CA ASP A 137 -23.63 -27.94 9.41
C ASP A 137 -23.01 -29.30 9.06
N LEU A 138 -22.10 -29.32 8.07
CA LEU A 138 -21.41 -30.54 7.66
C LEU A 138 -20.54 -31.12 8.79
N LYS A 139 -19.86 -30.29 9.58
CA LYS A 139 -19.05 -30.76 10.73
C LYS A 139 -19.91 -31.25 11.89
N ALA A 140 -21.08 -30.65 12.11
CA ALA A 140 -22.00 -31.05 13.18
C ALA A 140 -22.70 -32.39 12.90
N GLU A 141 -22.98 -32.68 11.62
CA GLU A 141 -23.63 -33.91 11.18
C GLU A 141 -22.64 -35.02 10.79
N ALA A 142 -21.34 -34.73 10.75
CA ALA A 142 -20.30 -35.70 10.41
C ALA A 142 -20.20 -36.86 11.43
N PRO A 143 -20.17 -38.13 10.97
CA PRO A 143 -19.90 -39.28 11.84
C PRO A 143 -18.53 -39.21 12.54
N GLU A 144 -18.40 -39.85 13.71
CA GLU A 144 -17.12 -39.92 14.43
C GLU A 144 -16.01 -40.53 13.55
N GLY A 145 -14.92 -39.77 13.37
CA GLY A 145 -13.76 -40.18 12.59
C GLY A 145 -13.77 -39.80 11.11
N MET A 146 -14.86 -39.19 10.61
CA MET A 146 -14.92 -38.61 9.27
C MET A 146 -14.44 -37.16 9.31
N GLN A 147 -13.39 -36.83 8.55
CA GLN A 147 -12.96 -35.46 8.35
C GLN A 147 -13.75 -34.85 7.20
N VAL A 148 -14.27 -33.64 7.42
CA VAL A 148 -15.01 -32.88 6.42
C VAL A 148 -14.32 -31.55 6.21
N GLN A 149 -13.97 -31.26 4.96
CA GLN A 149 -13.31 -30.02 4.57
C GLN A 149 -14.02 -29.43 3.36
N VAL A 150 -14.07 -28.10 3.27
CA VAL A 150 -14.79 -27.41 2.19
C VAL A 150 -13.85 -26.54 1.35
N THR A 151 -13.81 -26.80 0.05
CA THR A 151 -13.01 -26.12 -0.96
C THR A 151 -13.86 -25.62 -2.15
N GLY A 152 -13.21 -25.08 -3.17
CA GLY A 152 -13.81 -24.49 -4.36
C GLY A 152 -13.82 -22.96 -4.35
N PRO A 153 -14.23 -22.33 -5.46
CA PRO A 153 -14.19 -20.87 -5.61
C PRO A 153 -14.91 -20.09 -4.50
N ALA A 154 -16.12 -20.50 -4.11
CA ALA A 154 -16.86 -19.83 -3.04
C ALA A 154 -16.16 -19.97 -1.68
N ALA A 155 -15.56 -21.14 -1.39
CA ALA A 155 -14.85 -21.36 -0.14
C ALA A 155 -13.56 -20.54 -0.04
N ILE A 156 -12.82 -20.41 -1.15
CA ILE A 156 -11.64 -19.55 -1.23
C ILE A 156 -12.03 -18.07 -1.07
N GLN A 157 -13.13 -17.65 -1.70
CA GLN A 157 -13.66 -16.29 -1.54
C GLN A 157 -14.10 -16.03 -0.09
N ALA A 158 -14.78 -16.97 0.54
CA ALA A 158 -15.17 -16.91 1.95
C ALA A 158 -13.96 -16.76 2.87
N ASP A 159 -12.91 -17.56 2.65
CA ASP A 159 -11.69 -17.48 3.44
C ASP A 159 -10.94 -16.16 3.23
N LEU A 160 -10.93 -15.62 2.01
CA LEU A 160 -10.41 -14.28 1.73
C LEU A 160 -11.19 -13.19 2.48
N ALA A 161 -12.53 -13.26 2.48
CA ALA A 161 -13.38 -12.31 3.19
C ALA A 161 -13.21 -12.41 4.71
N ASN A 162 -13.19 -13.63 5.26
CA ASN A 162 -12.96 -13.90 6.68
C ASN A 162 -11.58 -13.38 7.15
N VAL A 163 -10.56 -13.43 6.29
CA VAL A 163 -9.21 -12.91 6.55
C VAL A 163 -9.19 -11.38 6.73
N PHE A 164 -10.10 -10.67 6.06
CA PHE A 164 -10.25 -9.22 6.21
C PHE A 164 -11.27 -8.81 7.28
N ASP A 165 -12.13 -9.73 7.72
CA ASP A 165 -13.07 -9.47 8.79
C ASP A 165 -12.33 -9.15 10.10
N GLY A 166 -12.69 -8.05 10.75
CA GLY A 166 -11.98 -7.51 11.91
C GLY A 166 -10.55 -6.99 11.65
N ALA A 167 -9.89 -7.39 10.57
CA ALA A 167 -8.48 -7.06 10.29
C ALA A 167 -8.25 -5.56 10.11
N ASN A 168 -9.23 -4.83 9.55
CA ASN A 168 -9.16 -3.37 9.44
C ASN A 168 -9.12 -2.67 10.80
N PHE A 169 -9.81 -3.20 11.81
CA PHE A 169 -9.76 -2.68 13.17
C PHE A 169 -8.43 -3.02 13.85
N LEU A 170 -7.93 -4.24 13.62
CA LEU A 170 -6.62 -4.67 14.12
C LEU A 170 -5.50 -3.82 13.51
N LEU A 171 -5.48 -3.62 12.20
CA LEU A 171 -4.54 -2.77 11.48
C LEU A 171 -4.56 -1.34 12.03
N LEU A 172 -5.75 -0.76 12.20
CA LEU A 172 -5.91 0.58 12.78
C LEU A 172 -5.35 0.63 14.22
N GLY A 173 -5.70 -0.35 15.05
CA GLY A 173 -5.25 -0.44 16.44
C GLY A 173 -3.74 -0.57 16.57
N VAL A 174 -3.12 -1.47 15.81
CA VAL A 174 -1.67 -1.68 15.79
C VAL A 174 -0.95 -0.46 15.23
N THR A 175 -1.42 0.11 14.12
CA THR A 175 -0.85 1.34 13.55
C THR A 175 -0.91 2.49 14.55
N ALA A 176 -2.07 2.70 15.18
CA ALA A 176 -2.27 3.72 16.19
C ALA A 176 -1.35 3.52 17.40
N LEU A 177 -1.17 2.28 17.86
CA LEU A 177 -0.26 1.95 18.96
C LEU A 177 1.20 2.24 18.60
N ILE A 178 1.66 1.80 17.42
CA ILE A 178 3.02 2.06 16.93
C ILE A 178 3.28 3.56 16.86
N VAL A 179 2.36 4.30 16.24
CA VAL A 179 2.44 5.77 16.14
C VAL A 179 2.46 6.40 17.54
N ALA A 180 1.55 5.98 18.44
CA ALA A 180 1.49 6.50 19.80
C ALA A 180 2.83 6.32 20.53
N LEU A 181 3.39 5.11 20.51
CA LEU A 181 4.68 4.79 21.13
C LEU A 181 5.82 5.65 20.55
N LEU A 182 5.88 5.77 19.22
CA LEU A 182 6.92 6.57 18.57
C LEU A 182 6.77 8.07 18.85
N LEU A 183 5.55 8.60 18.91
CA LEU A 183 5.30 9.99 19.29
C LEU A 183 5.67 10.26 20.76
N ILE A 184 5.36 9.33 21.66
CA ILE A 184 5.76 9.38 23.08
C ILE A 184 7.29 9.42 23.17
N ILE A 185 8.00 8.54 22.46
CA ILE A 185 9.47 8.49 22.47
C ILE A 185 10.08 9.77 21.88
N THR A 186 9.57 10.21 20.73
CA THR A 186 10.10 11.34 19.97
C THR A 186 9.96 12.65 20.75
N TYR A 187 8.78 12.92 21.32
CA TYR A 187 8.53 14.17 22.03
C TYR A 187 8.75 14.10 23.52
N ARG A 188 8.87 12.88 24.08
CA ARG A 188 8.94 12.64 25.53
C ARG A 188 7.74 13.25 26.26
N SER A 189 6.57 13.30 25.62
CA SER A 189 5.31 13.77 26.22
C SER A 189 4.29 12.63 26.22
N PRO A 190 3.70 12.27 27.38
CA PRO A 190 2.73 11.19 27.47
C PRO A 190 1.32 11.59 26.98
N ILE A 191 1.09 12.87 26.65
CA ILE A 191 -0.24 13.40 26.32
C ILE A 191 -0.28 13.94 24.88
N LEU A 192 0.86 14.46 24.37
CA LEU A 192 0.92 15.08 23.05
C LEU A 192 0.45 14.17 21.93
N TRP A 193 0.70 12.86 22.01
CA TRP A 193 0.36 11.91 20.95
C TRP A 193 -1.15 11.78 20.69
N LEU A 194 -2.00 12.03 21.69
CA LEU A 194 -3.45 11.91 21.57
C LEU A 194 -4.03 12.87 20.53
N ILE A 195 -3.51 14.11 20.47
CA ILE A 195 -4.02 15.16 19.59
C ILE A 195 -3.78 14.85 18.09
N PRO A 196 -2.53 14.67 17.62
CA PRO A 196 -2.28 14.34 16.22
C PRO A 196 -2.88 12.98 15.86
N LEU A 197 -2.83 11.99 16.74
CA LEU A 197 -3.41 10.67 16.44
C LEU A 197 -4.92 10.75 16.26
N ALA A 198 -5.65 11.48 17.12
CA ALA A 198 -7.09 11.67 16.96
C ALA A 198 -7.42 12.41 15.66
N VAL A 199 -6.68 13.48 15.35
CA VAL A 199 -6.91 14.24 14.10
C VAL A 199 -6.66 13.38 12.87
N ILE A 200 -5.60 12.57 12.87
CA ILE A 200 -5.23 11.71 11.74
C ILE A 200 -6.16 10.50 11.65
N GLY A 201 -6.60 9.93 12.77
CA GLY A 201 -7.61 8.87 12.78
C GLY A 201 -8.94 9.33 12.20
N VAL A 202 -9.37 10.57 12.49
CA VAL A 202 -10.55 11.16 11.82
C VAL A 202 -10.26 11.39 10.33
N ALA A 203 -9.08 11.89 9.97
CA ALA A 203 -8.68 12.09 8.57
C ALA A 203 -8.71 10.77 7.77
N ASP A 204 -8.23 9.68 8.37
CA ASP A 204 -8.24 8.34 7.82
C ASP A 204 -9.66 7.84 7.55
N ARG A 205 -10.57 7.95 8.53
CA ARG A 205 -11.97 7.56 8.33
C ARG A 205 -12.66 8.41 7.26
N VAL A 206 -12.40 9.71 7.23
CA VAL A 206 -12.90 10.60 6.17
C VAL A 206 -12.34 10.18 4.82
N ALA A 207 -11.05 9.84 4.73
CA ALA A 207 -10.46 9.33 3.50
C ALA A 207 -11.11 8.02 3.05
N ALA A 208 -11.27 7.06 3.97
CA ALA A 208 -11.94 5.77 3.75
C ALA A 208 -13.37 5.93 3.21
N THR A 209 -14.12 6.90 3.72
CA THR A 209 -15.44 7.22 3.18
C THR A 209 -15.33 7.91 1.81
N VAL A 210 -14.58 9.00 1.70
CA VAL A 210 -14.57 9.83 0.48
C VAL A 210 -14.07 9.06 -0.74
N PHE A 211 -13.04 8.21 -0.60
CA PHE A 211 -12.50 7.50 -1.76
C PHE A 211 -13.52 6.53 -2.37
N THR A 212 -14.27 5.77 -1.55
CA THR A 212 -15.29 4.82 -2.07
C THR A 212 -16.38 5.54 -2.86
N TRP A 213 -16.82 6.70 -2.38
CA TRP A 213 -17.79 7.53 -3.10
C TRP A 213 -17.23 8.08 -4.42
N VAL A 214 -15.97 8.53 -4.42
CA VAL A 214 -15.33 9.06 -5.63
C VAL A 214 -15.07 7.96 -6.66
N LEU A 215 -14.52 6.82 -6.25
CA LEU A 215 -14.27 5.69 -7.15
C LEU A 215 -15.58 5.15 -7.74
N SER A 216 -16.62 5.02 -6.91
CA SER A 216 -17.96 4.65 -7.37
C SER A 216 -18.52 5.63 -8.40
N ALA A 217 -18.35 6.94 -8.18
CA ALA A 217 -18.82 7.96 -9.12
C ALA A 217 -18.05 7.95 -10.44
N LEU A 218 -16.80 7.48 -10.43
CA LEU A 218 -15.95 7.36 -11.60
C LEU A 218 -16.04 5.98 -12.27
N GLY A 219 -16.84 5.05 -11.72
CA GLY A 219 -16.95 3.67 -12.22
C GLY A 219 -15.64 2.89 -12.11
N MET A 220 -14.78 3.22 -11.14
CA MET A 220 -13.52 2.50 -10.88
C MET A 220 -13.72 1.42 -9.82
N SER A 221 -13.03 0.29 -9.99
CA SER A 221 -13.01 -0.81 -9.02
C SER A 221 -12.05 -0.53 -7.86
N TRP A 222 -12.37 -1.10 -6.70
CA TRP A 222 -11.51 -1.17 -5.52
C TRP A 222 -11.85 -2.43 -4.71
N ASP A 223 -10.97 -2.79 -3.80
CA ASP A 223 -11.08 -3.95 -2.92
C ASP A 223 -10.67 -3.59 -1.47
N GLU A 224 -10.69 -4.58 -0.58
CA GLU A 224 -10.29 -4.45 0.83
C GLU A 224 -8.81 -4.07 0.95
N SER A 225 -7.97 -4.56 0.03
CA SER A 225 -6.53 -4.26 0.00
C SER A 225 -6.28 -2.76 -0.24
N THR A 226 -7.09 -2.13 -1.10
CA THR A 226 -7.05 -0.70 -1.39
C THR A 226 -7.29 0.13 -0.13
N ALA A 227 -8.28 -0.24 0.67
CA ALA A 227 -8.60 0.43 1.94
C ALA A 227 -7.48 0.27 2.98
N GLY A 228 -6.91 -0.93 3.10
CA GLY A 228 -5.79 -1.22 4.01
C GLY A 228 -4.53 -0.41 3.68
N ILE A 229 -4.13 -0.39 2.40
CA ILE A 229 -2.96 0.38 1.92
C ILE A 229 -3.20 1.89 2.08
N LEU A 230 -4.40 2.37 1.73
CA LEU A 230 -4.79 3.77 1.93
C LEU A 230 -4.66 4.19 3.39
N SER A 231 -5.15 3.37 4.32
CA SER A 231 -5.12 3.69 5.75
C SER A 231 -3.70 3.88 6.26
N VAL A 232 -2.81 2.93 5.92
CA VAL A 232 -1.39 3.00 6.27
C VAL A 232 -0.72 4.23 5.65
N LEU A 233 -1.03 4.55 4.39
CA LEU A 233 -0.51 5.74 3.74
C LEU A 233 -0.99 7.02 4.44
N VAL A 234 -2.28 7.13 4.79
CA VAL A 234 -2.86 8.31 5.46
C VAL A 234 -2.27 8.48 6.86
N PHE A 235 -2.14 7.40 7.62
CA PHE A 235 -1.46 7.43 8.91
C PHE A 235 -0.01 7.87 8.75
N GLY A 236 0.74 7.25 7.84
CA GLY A 236 2.15 7.55 7.62
C GLY A 236 2.41 8.99 7.16
N ALA A 237 1.73 9.44 6.11
CA ALA A 237 1.86 10.79 5.58
C ALA A 237 1.30 11.84 6.56
N GLY A 238 0.11 11.60 7.11
CA GLY A 238 -0.55 12.52 8.03
C GLY A 238 0.24 12.75 9.32
N THR A 239 0.80 11.69 9.90
CA THR A 239 1.66 11.80 11.09
C THR A 239 2.96 12.50 10.78
N ASN A 240 3.57 12.27 9.60
CA ASN A 240 4.75 13.00 9.17
C ASN A 240 4.47 14.50 9.04
N TYR A 241 3.37 14.90 8.40
CA TYR A 241 2.96 16.31 8.32
C TYR A 241 2.71 16.91 9.71
N ALA A 242 2.08 16.14 10.60
CA ALA A 242 1.88 16.54 11.99
C ALA A 242 3.21 16.73 12.74
N LEU A 243 4.18 15.81 12.58
CA LEU A 243 5.50 15.88 13.19
C LEU A 243 6.24 17.16 12.80
N LEU A 244 6.22 17.49 11.50
CA LEU A 244 6.87 18.70 10.99
C LEU A 244 6.23 19.97 11.56
N LEU A 245 4.90 20.03 11.58
CA LEU A 245 4.18 21.17 12.16
C LEU A 245 4.45 21.29 13.66
N ILE A 246 4.34 20.20 14.41
CA ILE A 246 4.56 20.16 15.85
C ILE A 246 6.00 20.56 16.18
N SER A 247 6.98 20.06 15.42
CA SER A 247 8.38 20.42 15.62
C SER A 247 8.60 21.92 15.42
N ARG A 248 8.11 22.49 14.30
CA ARG A 248 8.25 23.93 14.05
C ARG A 248 7.50 24.76 15.08
N TYR A 249 6.28 24.37 15.43
CA TYR A 249 5.50 25.05 16.47
C TYR A 249 6.21 25.02 17.83
N ARG A 250 6.83 23.90 18.19
CA ARG A 250 7.63 23.77 19.41
C ARG A 250 8.85 24.69 19.40
N ASP A 251 9.52 24.85 18.27
CA ASP A 251 10.65 25.76 18.13
C ASP A 251 10.21 27.22 18.24
N GLU A 252 9.11 27.60 17.59
CA GLU A 252 8.54 28.96 17.68
C GLU A 252 8.07 29.31 19.11
N LEU A 253 7.60 28.34 19.90
CA LEU A 253 7.23 28.55 21.30
C LEU A 253 8.41 28.93 22.22
N ARG A 254 9.66 28.66 21.79
CA ARG A 254 10.88 29.10 22.48
C ARG A 254 11.25 30.55 22.16
N VAL A 255 10.64 31.14 21.14
CA VAL A 255 10.87 32.53 20.73
C VAL A 255 9.70 33.40 21.18
N TYR A 256 8.47 32.96 20.90
CA TYR A 256 7.26 33.74 21.15
C TYR A 256 6.50 33.25 22.38
N SER A 257 6.06 34.18 23.23
CA SER A 257 5.25 33.89 24.43
C SER A 257 3.83 33.44 24.07
N SER A 258 3.22 34.07 23.06
CA SER A 258 1.87 33.77 22.59
C SER A 258 1.83 32.49 21.75
N ARG A 259 1.01 31.52 22.16
CA ARG A 259 0.77 30.28 21.39
C ARG A 259 0.16 30.52 20.00
N TYR A 260 -0.63 31.58 19.85
CA TYR A 260 -1.27 31.92 18.58
C TYR A 260 -0.24 32.49 17.60
N GLU A 261 0.62 33.38 18.09
CA GLU A 261 1.70 33.97 17.29
C GLU A 261 2.72 32.90 16.89
N ALA A 262 3.12 32.04 17.82
CA ALA A 262 4.01 30.91 17.54
C ALA A 262 3.44 29.98 16.45
N MET A 263 2.13 29.65 16.52
CA MET A 263 1.49 28.83 15.49
C MET A 263 1.40 29.57 14.14
N ALA A 264 1.07 30.87 14.14
CA ALA A 264 0.98 31.64 12.91
C ALA A 264 2.32 31.69 12.17
N ARG A 265 3.43 31.82 12.91
CA ARG A 265 4.80 31.79 12.37
C ARG A 265 5.20 30.40 11.87
N ALA A 266 4.82 29.35 12.59
CA ALA A 266 5.11 27.98 12.19
C ALA A 266 4.29 27.50 10.98
N TRP A 267 3.04 27.97 10.84
CA TRP A 267 2.07 27.42 9.89
C TRP A 267 2.47 27.60 8.42
N LEU A 268 2.63 28.84 7.94
CA LEU A 268 2.83 29.09 6.50
C LEU A 268 4.11 28.42 5.93
N PRO A 269 5.27 28.47 6.61
CA PRO A 269 6.46 27.75 6.15
C PRO A 269 6.26 26.24 6.11
N THR A 270 5.58 25.68 7.12
CA THR A 270 5.28 24.24 7.18
C THR A 270 4.31 23.85 6.07
N ALA A 271 3.24 24.62 5.88
CA ALA A 271 2.22 24.39 4.85
C ALA A 271 2.82 24.36 3.45
N LYS A 272 3.72 25.30 3.12
CA LYS A 272 4.43 25.31 1.83
C LYS A 272 5.28 24.06 1.63
N ALA A 273 5.96 23.61 2.68
CA ALA A 273 6.83 22.44 2.59
C ALA A 273 6.04 21.12 2.51
N CYS A 274 5.02 20.96 3.36
CA CYS A 274 4.13 19.78 3.33
C CYS A 274 3.30 19.73 2.04
N ALA A 275 2.79 20.86 1.54
CA ALA A 275 2.04 20.86 0.28
C ALA A 275 2.90 20.48 -0.92
N ALA A 276 4.15 20.93 -0.93
CA ALA A 276 5.10 20.54 -1.96
C ALA A 276 5.39 19.02 -1.94
N SER A 277 5.56 18.45 -0.74
CA SER A 277 5.81 17.02 -0.56
C SER A 277 4.56 16.17 -0.84
N ALA A 278 3.39 16.56 -0.33
CA ALA A 278 2.12 15.91 -0.64
C ALA A 278 1.80 15.94 -2.15
N SER A 279 2.18 17.02 -2.87
CA SER A 279 2.00 17.09 -4.32
C SER A 279 2.90 16.09 -5.06
N THR A 280 4.16 15.91 -4.63
CA THR A 280 5.05 14.90 -5.22
C THR A 280 4.55 13.49 -4.96
N VAL A 281 4.06 13.21 -3.76
CA VAL A 281 3.47 11.91 -3.42
C VAL A 281 2.21 11.66 -4.27
N ALA A 282 1.28 12.62 -4.28
CA ALA A 282 0.04 12.54 -5.07
C ALA A 282 0.33 12.29 -6.55
N LEU A 283 1.26 13.03 -7.16
CA LEU A 283 1.65 12.83 -8.55
C LEU A 283 2.29 11.46 -8.80
N GLY A 284 3.11 10.97 -7.85
CA GLY A 284 3.73 9.65 -7.95
C GLY A 284 2.72 8.51 -7.91
N VAL A 285 1.77 8.54 -6.96
CA VAL A 285 0.72 7.51 -6.86
C VAL A 285 -0.32 7.63 -7.98
N LEU A 286 -0.58 8.83 -8.51
CA LEU A 286 -1.43 9.04 -9.69
C LEU A 286 -0.88 8.34 -10.94
N CYS A 287 0.42 8.07 -11.03
CA CYS A 287 0.97 7.29 -12.14
C CYS A 287 0.42 5.85 -12.20
N LEU A 288 -0.17 5.34 -11.12
CA LEU A 288 -0.88 4.05 -11.13
C LEU A 288 -2.11 4.06 -12.05
N LEU A 289 -2.63 5.23 -12.44
CA LEU A 289 -3.67 5.35 -13.47
C LEU A 289 -3.24 4.79 -14.84
N LEU A 290 -1.94 4.64 -15.09
CA LEU A 290 -1.41 4.05 -16.31
C LEU A 290 -1.45 2.51 -16.31
N SER A 291 -1.84 1.89 -15.19
CA SER A 291 -1.95 0.44 -15.06
C SER A 291 -3.09 -0.12 -15.89
N ALA A 292 -2.87 -1.31 -16.46
CA ALA A 292 -3.92 -2.08 -17.12
C ALA A 292 -4.96 -2.64 -16.12
N ALA A 293 -4.57 -2.85 -14.86
CA ALA A 293 -5.43 -3.43 -13.82
C ALA A 293 -6.37 -2.35 -13.21
N PRO A 294 -7.71 -2.53 -13.23
CA PRO A 294 -8.66 -1.58 -12.65
C PRO A 294 -8.41 -1.25 -11.18
N ASN A 295 -8.17 -2.25 -10.32
CA ASN A 295 -7.90 -2.03 -8.90
C ASN A 295 -6.61 -1.23 -8.64
N THR A 296 -5.56 -1.43 -9.45
CA THR A 296 -4.34 -0.60 -9.37
C THR A 296 -4.62 0.86 -9.70
N ARG A 297 -5.45 1.12 -10.73
CA ARG A 297 -5.92 2.48 -11.05
C ARG A 297 -6.71 3.08 -9.89
N GLY A 298 -7.62 2.30 -9.31
CA GLY A 298 -8.39 2.65 -8.12
C GLY A 298 -7.52 3.04 -6.93
N LEU A 299 -6.49 2.24 -6.63
CA LEU A 299 -5.52 2.52 -5.56
C LEU A 299 -4.77 3.84 -5.78
N GLY A 300 -4.38 4.17 -7.01
CA GLY A 300 -3.74 5.44 -7.33
C GLY A 300 -4.59 6.66 -6.97
N VAL A 301 -5.88 6.62 -7.33
CA VAL A 301 -6.84 7.68 -7.04
C VAL A 301 -7.18 7.72 -5.56
N ALA A 302 -7.42 6.56 -4.93
CA ALA A 302 -7.69 6.45 -3.50
C ALA A 302 -6.53 7.03 -2.68
N SER A 303 -5.29 6.62 -2.98
CA SER A 303 -4.08 7.11 -2.33
C SER A 303 -3.91 8.63 -2.47
N THR A 304 -4.22 9.17 -3.65
CA THR A 304 -4.18 10.62 -3.90
C THR A 304 -5.18 11.37 -3.02
N ILE A 305 -6.42 10.89 -2.95
CA ILE A 305 -7.47 11.45 -2.09
C ILE A 305 -7.04 11.39 -0.63
N GLY A 306 -6.51 10.24 -0.19
CA GLY A 306 -6.01 10.05 1.17
C GLY A 306 -4.92 11.05 1.54
N VAL A 307 -3.89 11.21 0.69
CA VAL A 307 -2.79 12.16 0.94
C VAL A 307 -3.30 13.61 1.01
N LEU A 308 -4.22 14.00 0.14
CA LEU A 308 -4.79 15.35 0.15
C LEU A 308 -5.66 15.62 1.39
N ILE A 309 -6.43 14.62 1.85
CA ILE A 309 -7.21 14.71 3.08
C ILE A 309 -6.27 14.76 4.29
N ALA A 310 -5.26 13.90 4.35
CA ALA A 310 -4.24 13.90 5.41
C ALA A 310 -3.53 15.26 5.51
N LEU A 311 -3.14 15.83 4.37
CA LEU A 311 -2.55 17.18 4.29
C LEU A 311 -3.52 18.24 4.82
N THR A 312 -4.78 18.19 4.41
CA THR A 312 -5.81 19.15 4.83
C THR A 312 -6.03 19.09 6.35
N PHE A 313 -6.16 17.90 6.92
CA PHE A 313 -6.33 17.73 8.36
C PHE A 313 -5.08 18.16 9.14
N ALA A 314 -3.89 17.78 8.67
CA ALA A 314 -2.63 18.16 9.30
C ALA A 314 -2.37 19.68 9.24
N LEU A 315 -2.80 20.37 8.19
CA LEU A 315 -2.57 21.81 8.03
C LEU A 315 -3.70 22.70 8.54
N PHE A 316 -4.94 22.21 8.68
CA PHE A 316 -6.05 23.07 9.10
C PHE A 316 -6.71 22.63 10.41
N VAL A 317 -6.85 21.32 10.65
CA VAL A 317 -7.48 20.80 11.87
C VAL A 317 -6.47 20.73 13.02
N LEU A 318 -5.29 20.17 12.76
CA LEU A 318 -4.25 19.99 13.78
C LEU A 318 -3.77 21.30 14.42
N PRO A 319 -3.48 22.41 13.68
CA PRO A 319 -3.09 23.66 14.32
C PRO A 319 -4.18 24.19 15.26
N GLY A 320 -5.45 24.11 14.86
CA GLY A 320 -6.57 24.54 15.69
C GLY A 320 -6.70 23.71 16.95
N ALA A 321 -6.56 22.38 16.84
CA ALA A 321 -6.54 21.47 17.98
C ALA A 321 -5.37 21.80 18.93
N LEU A 322 -4.14 21.85 18.43
CA LEU A 322 -2.94 22.13 19.24
C LEU A 322 -3.00 23.49 19.93
N VAL A 323 -3.44 24.53 19.23
CA VAL A 323 -3.52 25.86 19.84
C VAL A 323 -4.60 25.87 20.89
N THR A 324 -5.71 25.13 20.76
CA THR A 324 -6.78 25.02 21.77
C THR A 324 -6.22 24.58 23.12
N PHE A 325 -5.34 23.59 23.10
CA PHE A 325 -4.59 23.15 24.27
C PHE A 325 -3.39 24.08 24.55
N GLY A 326 -2.94 24.13 25.80
CA GLY A 326 -1.87 25.06 26.23
C GLY A 326 -0.47 24.49 25.98
N ARG A 327 0.56 25.18 26.47
CA ARG A 327 1.95 24.67 26.45
C ARG A 327 2.14 23.38 27.25
N TRP A 328 1.20 23.07 28.15
CA TRP A 328 1.20 21.87 28.99
C TRP A 328 1.18 20.57 28.20
N VAL A 329 0.73 20.57 26.95
CA VAL A 329 0.74 19.38 26.08
C VAL A 329 2.17 18.85 25.87
N PHE A 330 3.18 19.72 25.96
CA PHE A 330 4.59 19.33 25.89
C PHE A 330 5.20 18.92 27.24
N TRP A 331 4.39 18.77 28.30
CA TRP A 331 4.86 18.29 29.60
C TRP A 331 5.51 16.91 29.47
N PRO A 332 6.63 16.65 30.17
CA PRO A 332 7.32 17.48 31.18
C PRO A 332 8.34 18.47 30.61
N LYS A 333 8.72 18.36 29.33
CA LYS A 333 9.72 19.23 28.69
C LYS A 333 9.07 20.31 27.82
N ALA A 334 8.21 21.12 28.45
CA ALA A 334 7.54 22.22 27.76
C ALA A 334 8.55 23.30 27.34
N PRO A 335 8.53 23.77 26.07
CA PRO A 335 9.45 24.80 25.61
C PRO A 335 9.20 26.12 26.35
N THR A 336 10.26 26.69 26.91
CA THR A 336 10.29 28.01 27.54
C THR A 336 11.07 29.00 26.67
N VAL A 337 10.70 30.27 26.78
CA VAL A 337 11.31 31.31 25.93
C VAL A 337 12.79 31.48 26.31
N GLY A 338 13.67 31.52 25.31
CA GLY A 338 15.11 31.71 25.51
C GLY A 338 15.93 30.43 25.74
N THR A 339 15.33 29.24 25.60
CA THR A 339 16.07 27.96 25.68
C THR A 339 16.59 27.50 24.32
N GLU A 340 17.90 27.39 24.16
CA GLU A 340 18.51 26.85 22.93
C GLU A 340 18.24 25.35 22.75
N ALA A 341 18.10 24.92 21.50
CA ALA A 341 17.98 23.51 21.16
C ALA A 341 19.37 22.87 21.11
N GLN A 342 19.60 21.81 21.90
CA GLN A 342 20.83 21.04 21.86
C GLN A 342 20.71 19.91 20.82
N HIS A 343 21.62 19.88 19.84
CA HIS A 343 21.61 18.92 18.72
C HIS A 343 22.80 17.93 18.75
N GLY A 344 23.39 17.67 19.92
CA GLY A 344 24.72 17.06 20.05
C GLY A 344 24.99 15.74 19.28
N ILE A 345 24.00 14.86 19.12
CA ILE A 345 24.16 13.64 18.31
C ILE A 345 24.31 14.00 16.82
N TRP A 346 23.47 14.89 16.32
CA TRP A 346 23.45 15.31 14.92
C TRP A 346 24.64 16.21 14.57
N ASP A 347 25.14 17.00 15.52
CA ASP A 347 26.40 17.73 15.36
C ASP A 347 27.59 16.75 15.18
N ARG A 348 27.61 15.64 15.95
CA ARG A 348 28.64 14.61 15.81
C ARG A 348 28.56 13.88 14.47
N ILE A 349 27.37 13.50 14.03
CA ILE A 349 27.15 12.86 12.71
C ILE A 349 27.58 13.82 11.60
N GLY A 350 27.16 15.08 11.66
CA GLY A 350 27.54 16.09 10.67
C GLY A 350 29.06 16.33 10.59
N ASN A 351 29.75 16.37 11.74
CA ASN A 351 31.21 16.47 11.78
C ASN A 351 31.89 15.23 11.21
N PHE A 352 31.37 14.03 11.50
CA PHE A 352 31.90 12.77 10.95
C PHE A 352 31.77 12.71 9.42
N VAL A 353 30.59 13.04 8.90
CA VAL A 353 30.33 13.06 7.46
C VAL A 353 31.20 14.10 6.76
N ALA A 354 31.32 15.30 7.32
CA ALA A 354 32.17 16.36 6.76
C ALA A 354 33.67 15.97 6.75
N GLY A 355 34.15 15.32 7.81
CA GLY A 355 35.55 14.92 7.93
C GLY A 355 35.96 13.73 7.05
N ARG A 356 35.03 12.86 6.65
CA ARG A 356 35.32 11.61 5.93
C ARG A 356 34.42 11.39 4.69
N LYS A 357 34.02 12.46 4.01
CA LYS A 357 33.02 12.44 2.93
C LYS A 357 33.19 11.34 1.87
N ILE A 358 34.41 11.08 1.37
CA ILE A 358 34.64 10.04 0.34
C ILE A 358 34.49 8.63 0.92
N ALA A 359 35.09 8.36 2.08
CA ALA A 359 35.01 7.05 2.73
C ALA A 359 33.56 6.72 3.11
N VAL A 360 32.80 7.72 3.53
CA VAL A 360 31.38 7.61 3.81
C VAL A 360 30.58 7.25 2.56
N ILE A 361 30.81 7.92 1.43
CA ILE A 361 30.16 7.60 0.15
C ILE A 361 30.45 6.15 -0.23
N ILE A 362 31.72 5.74 -0.23
CA ILE A 362 32.12 4.38 -0.61
C ILE A 362 31.48 3.36 0.33
N GLY A 363 31.55 3.58 1.66
CA GLY A 363 30.96 2.67 2.64
C GLY A 363 29.44 2.50 2.48
N SER A 364 28.71 3.61 2.27
CA SER A 364 27.27 3.58 2.00
C SER A 364 26.95 2.87 0.68
N LEU A 365 27.72 3.11 -0.38
CA LEU A 365 27.51 2.43 -1.67
C LEU A 365 27.80 0.94 -1.59
N VAL A 366 28.84 0.52 -0.85
CA VAL A 366 29.14 -0.91 -0.63
C VAL A 366 28.03 -1.58 0.18
N LEU A 367 27.54 -0.94 1.24
CA LEU A 367 26.41 -1.45 2.02
C LEU A 367 25.16 -1.64 1.15
N LEU A 368 24.83 -0.64 0.34
CA LEU A 368 23.69 -0.71 -0.57
C LEU A 368 23.90 -1.75 -1.68
N ALA A 369 25.12 -1.90 -2.20
CA ALA A 369 25.44 -2.93 -3.20
C ALA A 369 25.29 -4.35 -2.65
N ILE A 370 25.69 -4.59 -1.40
CA ILE A 370 25.47 -5.89 -0.71
C ILE A 370 23.98 -6.14 -0.55
N ALA A 371 23.20 -5.14 -0.14
CA ALA A 371 21.75 -5.24 -0.04
C ALA A 371 21.09 -5.54 -1.42
N CYS A 372 21.56 -4.90 -2.50
CA CYS A 372 21.11 -5.17 -3.85
C CYS A 372 21.43 -6.60 -4.32
N ALA A 373 22.50 -7.24 -3.83
CA ALA A 373 22.85 -8.59 -4.25
C ALA A 373 21.73 -9.61 -3.94
N GLY A 374 20.92 -9.36 -2.91
CA GLY A 374 19.74 -10.17 -2.60
C GLY A 374 18.71 -10.22 -3.72
N SER A 375 18.63 -9.21 -4.59
CA SER A 375 17.62 -9.17 -5.66
C SER A 375 17.96 -10.06 -6.87
N LEU A 376 19.15 -10.66 -6.94
CA LEU A 376 19.60 -11.44 -8.10
C LEU A 376 18.89 -12.79 -8.26
N ASN A 377 18.35 -13.37 -7.17
CA ASN A 377 17.71 -14.69 -7.16
C ASN A 377 16.20 -14.61 -6.85
N MET A 378 15.59 -13.47 -7.14
CA MET A 378 14.21 -13.18 -6.75
C MET A 378 13.22 -13.93 -7.64
N LYS A 379 12.30 -14.68 -7.02
CA LYS A 379 11.17 -15.33 -7.70
C LYS A 379 9.90 -14.50 -7.51
N ILE A 380 9.15 -14.32 -8.59
CA ILE A 380 7.90 -13.54 -8.62
C ILE A 380 6.80 -14.45 -9.16
N GLY A 381 5.61 -14.36 -8.57
CA GLY A 381 4.45 -15.21 -8.84
C GLY A 381 4.13 -16.04 -7.62
N LEU A 382 3.04 -15.70 -6.92
CA LEU A 382 2.49 -16.52 -5.85
C LEU A 382 1.49 -17.51 -6.46
N SER A 383 1.55 -18.77 -6.03
CA SER A 383 0.45 -19.70 -6.25
C SER A 383 -0.77 -19.28 -5.43
N GLN A 384 -1.95 -19.81 -5.72
CA GLN A 384 -3.15 -19.53 -4.93
C GLN A 384 -2.97 -19.89 -3.44
N ALA A 385 -2.29 -20.99 -3.15
CA ALA A 385 -1.99 -21.43 -1.79
C ALA A 385 -1.02 -20.49 -1.05
N ASP A 386 -0.02 -19.96 -1.75
CA ASP A 386 1.01 -19.08 -1.16
C ASP A 386 0.53 -17.64 -0.93
N GLN A 387 -0.74 -17.29 -1.23
CA GLN A 387 -1.27 -15.95 -0.98
C GLN A 387 -1.57 -15.69 0.50
N PHE A 388 -1.90 -16.74 1.25
CA PHE A 388 -2.23 -16.68 2.66
C PHE A 388 -0.99 -16.89 3.53
N ILE A 389 -0.91 -16.16 4.65
CA ILE A 389 0.20 -16.37 5.61
C ILE A 389 0.04 -17.72 6.33
N ASP A 390 -1.20 -18.04 6.70
CA ASP A 390 -1.59 -19.34 7.25
C ASP A 390 -2.50 -20.05 6.23
N THR A 391 -2.31 -21.35 6.02
CA THR A 391 -3.10 -22.11 5.03
C THR A 391 -4.56 -22.25 5.51
N PRO A 392 -5.54 -21.66 4.79
CA PRO A 392 -6.95 -21.80 5.15
C PRO A 392 -7.49 -23.18 4.77
N GLU A 393 -8.65 -23.55 5.33
CA GLU A 393 -9.29 -24.85 5.08
C GLU A 393 -9.51 -25.09 3.58
N SER A 394 -9.95 -24.07 2.83
CA SER A 394 -10.21 -24.22 1.40
C SER A 394 -8.98 -24.64 0.60
N ILE A 395 -7.79 -24.19 1.01
CA ILE A 395 -6.53 -24.52 0.34
C ILE A 395 -6.01 -25.89 0.80
N ALA A 396 -6.05 -26.16 2.11
CA ALA A 396 -5.62 -27.47 2.64
C ALA A 396 -6.47 -28.61 2.07
N ALA A 397 -7.76 -28.37 1.85
CA ALA A 397 -8.69 -29.32 1.24
C ALA A 397 -8.38 -29.63 -0.23
N THR A 398 -7.68 -28.73 -0.94
CA THR A 398 -7.23 -28.99 -2.32
C THR A 398 -6.20 -30.11 -2.35
N ASP A 399 -5.28 -30.17 -1.39
CA ASP A 399 -4.28 -31.24 -1.31
C ASP A 399 -4.95 -32.61 -1.09
N THR A 400 -5.96 -32.66 -0.20
CA THR A 400 -6.75 -33.87 0.05
C THR A 400 -7.58 -34.28 -1.18
N LEU A 401 -8.17 -33.31 -1.88
CA LEU A 401 -8.91 -33.54 -3.12
C LEU A 401 -8.01 -34.17 -4.19
N GLU A 402 -6.85 -33.57 -4.45
CA GLU A 402 -5.92 -34.03 -5.47
C GLU A 402 -5.32 -35.41 -5.15
N ALA A 403 -5.13 -35.72 -3.86
CA ALA A 403 -4.65 -37.03 -3.42
C ALA A 403 -5.61 -38.18 -3.77
N HIS A 404 -6.92 -37.99 -3.55
CA HIS A 404 -7.94 -39.03 -3.75
C HIS A 404 -8.64 -38.97 -5.12
N PHE A 405 -8.62 -37.81 -5.77
CA PHE A 405 -9.25 -37.56 -7.06
C PHE A 405 -8.28 -36.85 -8.03
N PRO A 406 -7.24 -37.55 -8.54
CA PRO A 406 -6.21 -36.93 -9.41
C PRO A 406 -6.74 -36.38 -10.75
N ASP A 407 -7.95 -36.78 -11.15
CA ASP A 407 -8.62 -36.30 -12.35
C ASP A 407 -9.52 -35.07 -12.09
N GLN A 408 -9.59 -34.59 -10.84
CA GLN A 408 -10.39 -33.46 -10.37
C GLN A 408 -9.47 -32.38 -9.77
N ALA A 409 -9.83 -31.12 -9.96
CA ALA A 409 -9.17 -29.98 -9.33
C ALA A 409 -10.20 -29.19 -8.50
N ALA A 410 -9.76 -28.56 -7.41
CA ALA A 410 -10.64 -27.71 -6.60
C ALA A 410 -11.11 -26.48 -7.39
N THR A 411 -10.24 -25.99 -8.27
CA THR A 411 -10.46 -24.84 -9.16
C THR A 411 -10.02 -25.22 -10.57
N PRO A 412 -10.84 -26.00 -11.32
CA PRO A 412 -10.51 -26.36 -12.69
C PRO A 412 -10.41 -25.12 -13.57
N ALA A 413 -9.57 -25.17 -14.60
CA ALA A 413 -9.51 -24.11 -15.60
C ALA A 413 -10.83 -24.08 -16.39
N THR A 414 -11.38 -22.89 -16.55
CA THR A 414 -12.65 -22.70 -17.27
C THR A 414 -12.34 -22.36 -18.71
N VAL A 415 -12.77 -23.20 -19.65
CA VAL A 415 -12.59 -22.98 -21.09
C VAL A 415 -13.91 -22.54 -21.68
N LEU A 416 -13.98 -21.30 -22.14
CA LEU A 416 -15.12 -20.77 -22.87
C LEU A 416 -14.92 -21.03 -24.36
N VAL A 417 -15.81 -21.81 -24.97
CA VAL A 417 -15.87 -22.05 -26.41
C VAL A 417 -16.96 -21.16 -27.00
N GLU A 418 -16.59 -20.19 -27.83
CA GLU A 418 -17.52 -19.20 -28.41
C GLU A 418 -18.33 -19.79 -29.59
N ASP A 419 -17.88 -20.91 -30.16
CA ASP A 419 -18.52 -21.61 -31.27
C ASP A 419 -18.86 -23.05 -30.90
N ARG A 420 -20.15 -23.31 -30.69
CA ARG A 420 -20.72 -24.66 -30.44
C ARG A 420 -20.26 -25.73 -31.43
N SER A 421 -20.00 -25.37 -32.69
CA SER A 421 -19.55 -26.35 -33.70
C SER A 421 -18.13 -26.86 -33.44
N GLN A 422 -17.34 -26.14 -32.64
CA GLN A 422 -15.95 -26.46 -32.32
C GLN A 422 -15.80 -27.20 -30.98
N VAL A 423 -16.84 -27.29 -30.15
CA VAL A 423 -16.77 -27.90 -28.80
C VAL A 423 -16.12 -29.28 -28.83
N GLN A 424 -16.54 -30.15 -29.75
CA GLN A 424 -15.98 -31.50 -29.84
C GLN A 424 -14.52 -31.53 -30.30
N GLN A 425 -14.11 -30.55 -31.12
CA GLN A 425 -12.72 -30.39 -31.57
C GLN A 425 -11.85 -29.86 -30.42
N VAL A 426 -12.36 -28.88 -29.66
CA VAL A 426 -11.74 -28.32 -28.46
C VAL A 426 -11.55 -29.40 -27.40
N GLU A 427 -12.58 -30.19 -27.09
CA GLU A 427 -12.47 -31.31 -26.14
C GLU A 427 -11.41 -32.32 -26.57
N THR A 428 -11.35 -32.64 -27.86
CA THR A 428 -10.37 -33.60 -28.39
C THR A 428 -8.95 -33.03 -28.29
N ALA A 429 -8.77 -31.77 -28.66
CA ALA A 429 -7.47 -31.09 -28.58
C ALA A 429 -6.95 -31.00 -27.14
N LEU A 430 -7.83 -30.68 -26.18
CA LEU A 430 -7.48 -30.66 -24.76
C LEU A 430 -7.09 -32.05 -24.24
N LYS A 431 -7.84 -33.09 -24.60
CA LYS A 431 -7.52 -34.48 -24.23
C LYS A 431 -6.22 -34.95 -24.86
N ASP A 432 -5.96 -34.61 -26.12
CA ASP A 432 -4.73 -34.93 -26.84
C ASP A 432 -3.51 -34.22 -26.23
N ALA A 433 -3.70 -33.01 -25.69
CA ALA A 433 -2.69 -32.28 -24.93
C ALA A 433 -2.46 -32.85 -23.51
N GLY A 434 -3.32 -33.76 -23.05
CA GLY A 434 -3.23 -34.41 -21.74
C GLY A 434 -4.11 -33.81 -20.65
N ALA A 435 -5.03 -32.89 -20.98
CA ALA A 435 -6.00 -32.38 -20.02
C ALA A 435 -7.17 -33.35 -19.80
N SER A 436 -7.61 -33.46 -18.55
CA SER A 436 -8.92 -34.01 -18.21
C SER A 436 -9.97 -32.96 -18.49
N VAL A 437 -10.97 -33.29 -19.30
CA VAL A 437 -12.05 -32.36 -19.68
C VAL A 437 -13.38 -32.89 -19.20
N GLN A 438 -14.08 -32.07 -18.42
CA GLN A 438 -15.45 -32.30 -18.02
C GLN A 438 -16.37 -31.36 -18.81
N PRO A 439 -17.46 -31.86 -19.40
CA PRO A 439 -18.44 -31.02 -20.05
C PRO A 439 -19.06 -30.08 -19.00
N GLY A 440 -19.02 -28.78 -19.27
CA GLY A 440 -19.71 -27.79 -18.46
C GLY A 440 -21.08 -27.43 -19.06
N GLN A 441 -21.56 -26.23 -18.76
CA GLN A 441 -22.88 -25.76 -19.18
C GLN A 441 -22.84 -25.12 -20.57
N GLU A 442 -23.92 -25.32 -21.35
CA GLU A 442 -24.15 -24.66 -22.64
C GLU A 442 -24.98 -23.38 -22.44
N ILE A 443 -24.53 -22.24 -22.97
CA ILE A 443 -25.22 -20.95 -22.80
C ILE A 443 -25.29 -20.18 -24.11
N GLY A 444 -26.50 -19.95 -24.61
CA GLY A 444 -26.68 -19.18 -25.86
C GLY A 444 -25.97 -19.83 -27.05
N THR A 445 -24.90 -19.22 -27.55
CA THR A 445 -24.01 -19.79 -28.59
C THR A 445 -22.74 -20.40 -28.03
N ASP A 446 -22.48 -20.20 -26.74
CA ASP A 446 -21.22 -20.49 -26.10
C ASP A 446 -21.33 -21.79 -25.29
N THR A 447 -20.20 -22.39 -24.98
CA THR A 447 -20.13 -23.60 -24.15
C THR A 447 -18.95 -23.49 -23.20
N VAL A 448 -19.22 -23.69 -21.92
CA VAL A 448 -18.19 -23.69 -20.89
C VAL A 448 -17.76 -25.14 -20.67
N LEU A 449 -16.45 -25.38 -20.67
CA LEU A 449 -15.84 -26.66 -20.34
C LEU A 449 -14.92 -26.47 -19.14
N ASN A 450 -14.80 -27.50 -18.30
CA ASN A 450 -13.84 -27.50 -17.20
C ASN A 450 -12.67 -28.39 -17.58
N ALA A 451 -11.45 -27.83 -17.54
CA ALA A 451 -10.21 -28.52 -17.86
C ALA A 451 -9.30 -28.63 -16.64
N SER A 452 -8.61 -29.74 -16.48
CA SER A 452 -7.65 -29.98 -15.38
C SER A 452 -6.44 -30.76 -15.89
N GLY A 453 -5.31 -30.66 -15.17
CA GLY A 453 -4.08 -31.42 -15.47
C GLY A 453 -3.06 -30.72 -16.38
N LEU A 454 -3.35 -29.51 -16.85
CA LEU A 454 -2.41 -28.65 -17.59
C LEU A 454 -2.38 -27.25 -16.97
N ASP A 455 -1.25 -26.56 -17.13
CA ASP A 455 -1.11 -25.16 -16.76
C ASP A 455 -1.74 -24.23 -17.82
N THR A 456 -2.06 -23.00 -17.42
CA THR A 456 -2.73 -22.01 -18.28
C THR A 456 -2.03 -21.81 -19.63
N PRO A 457 -0.69 -21.68 -19.72
CA PRO A 457 0.00 -21.56 -21.01
C PRO A 457 -0.22 -22.76 -21.92
N ALA A 458 -0.08 -23.99 -21.42
CA ALA A 458 -0.29 -25.19 -22.24
C ALA A 458 -1.74 -25.32 -22.71
N LEU A 459 -2.71 -24.94 -21.87
CA LEU A 459 -4.12 -24.89 -22.26
C LEU A 459 -4.35 -23.86 -23.39
N ARG A 460 -3.79 -22.66 -23.29
CA ARG A 460 -3.93 -21.63 -24.33
C ARG A 460 -3.22 -22.02 -25.62
N ASP A 461 -2.03 -22.60 -25.54
CA ASP A 461 -1.27 -23.07 -26.71
C ASP A 461 -2.03 -24.18 -27.45
N ALA A 462 -2.67 -25.12 -26.72
CA ALA A 462 -3.50 -26.16 -27.31
C ALA A 462 -4.77 -25.61 -27.99
N LEU A 463 -5.25 -24.44 -27.53
CA LEU A 463 -6.49 -23.83 -27.97
C LEU A 463 -6.32 -22.68 -28.97
N GLU A 464 -5.09 -22.23 -29.25
CA GLU A 464 -4.78 -21.16 -30.21
C GLU A 464 -5.49 -21.31 -31.58
N PRO A 465 -5.67 -22.53 -32.15
CA PRO A 465 -6.36 -22.70 -33.43
C PRO A 465 -7.89 -22.51 -33.38
N TYR A 466 -8.49 -22.50 -32.19
CA TYR A 466 -9.93 -22.54 -31.97
C TYR A 466 -10.44 -21.22 -31.40
N ALA A 467 -11.74 -20.94 -31.57
CA ALA A 467 -12.39 -19.81 -30.91
C ALA A 467 -12.71 -20.15 -29.44
N ALA A 468 -11.65 -20.34 -28.63
CA ALA A 468 -11.75 -20.71 -27.23
C ALA A 468 -10.85 -19.84 -26.35
N LYS A 469 -11.33 -19.52 -25.14
CA LYS A 469 -10.64 -18.70 -24.15
C LYS A 469 -10.49 -19.46 -22.84
N VAL A 470 -9.38 -19.23 -22.12
CA VAL A 470 -9.08 -19.90 -20.85
C VAL A 470 -9.14 -18.90 -19.70
N GLY A 471 -9.98 -19.21 -18.71
CA GLY A 471 -10.17 -18.52 -17.44
C GLY A 471 -10.11 -19.45 -16.23
N GLY A 472 -10.65 -18.98 -15.10
CA GLY A 472 -10.48 -19.61 -13.79
C GLY A 472 -9.29 -19.04 -13.02
N SER A 473 -9.21 -19.34 -11.72
CA SER A 473 -8.28 -18.72 -10.76
C SER A 473 -6.81 -18.72 -11.21
N GLU A 474 -6.31 -19.84 -11.71
CA GLU A 474 -4.91 -19.95 -12.18
C GLU A 474 -4.65 -19.15 -13.46
N ALA A 475 -5.65 -19.03 -14.35
CA ALA A 475 -5.54 -18.20 -15.55
C ALA A 475 -5.60 -16.71 -15.20
N GLU A 476 -6.38 -16.34 -14.19
CA GLU A 476 -6.42 -15.00 -13.63
C GLU A 476 -5.07 -14.59 -13.03
N LEU A 477 -4.45 -15.46 -12.21
CA LEU A 477 -3.12 -15.21 -11.65
C LEU A 477 -2.06 -15.11 -12.74
N TYR A 478 -2.12 -15.98 -13.75
CA TYR A 478 -1.21 -15.91 -14.90
C TYR A 478 -1.34 -14.58 -15.66
N ASP A 479 -2.57 -14.13 -15.96
CA ASP A 479 -2.80 -12.86 -16.63
C ASP A 479 -2.35 -11.69 -15.75
N GLN A 480 -2.68 -11.68 -14.46
CA GLN A 480 -2.20 -10.67 -13.52
C GLN A 480 -0.67 -10.55 -13.53
N ALA A 481 0.06 -11.67 -13.55
CA ALA A 481 1.52 -11.67 -13.62
C ALA A 481 2.06 -11.04 -14.93
N GLN A 482 1.44 -11.35 -16.07
CA GLN A 482 1.83 -10.78 -17.38
C GLN A 482 1.60 -9.28 -17.43
N TYR A 483 0.42 -8.81 -16.99
CA TYR A 483 0.11 -7.39 -17.00
C TYR A 483 0.89 -6.61 -15.95
N ALA A 484 1.14 -7.17 -14.77
CA ALA A 484 2.03 -6.57 -13.78
C ALA A 484 3.45 -6.37 -14.36
N ALA A 485 3.94 -7.31 -15.17
CA ALA A 485 5.22 -7.15 -15.87
C ALA A 485 5.21 -6.02 -16.90
N SER A 486 4.12 -5.88 -17.66
CA SER A 486 3.92 -4.78 -18.60
C SER A 486 3.83 -3.43 -17.89
N ASP A 487 3.01 -3.35 -16.83
CA ASP A 487 2.82 -2.17 -16.01
C ASP A 487 4.13 -1.66 -15.42
N ARG A 488 5.00 -2.53 -14.91
CA ARG A 488 6.33 -2.14 -14.42
C ARG A 488 7.17 -1.45 -15.49
N ARG A 489 7.07 -1.85 -16.76
CA ARG A 489 7.82 -1.22 -17.88
C ARG A 489 7.32 0.19 -18.20
N VAL A 490 6.04 0.48 -17.96
CA VAL A 490 5.42 1.79 -18.25
C VAL A 490 5.47 2.71 -17.02
N ILE A 491 5.07 2.19 -15.86
CA ILE A 491 4.89 2.96 -14.63
C ILE A 491 6.24 3.36 -14.01
N PHE A 492 7.26 2.48 -14.00
CA PHE A 492 8.56 2.84 -13.41
C PHE A 492 9.18 4.08 -14.08
N PRO A 493 9.31 4.14 -15.43
CA PRO A 493 9.80 5.35 -16.09
C PRO A 493 8.87 6.56 -15.88
N ALA A 494 7.55 6.36 -15.90
CA ALA A 494 6.59 7.45 -15.74
C ALA A 494 6.71 8.12 -14.36
N VAL A 495 6.73 7.34 -13.28
CA VAL A 495 6.90 7.84 -11.90
C VAL A 495 8.22 8.59 -11.77
N LEU A 496 9.33 8.02 -12.28
CA LEU A 496 10.63 8.68 -12.23
C LEU A 496 10.63 10.00 -12.99
N ALA A 497 10.04 10.04 -14.18
CA ALA A 497 9.94 11.26 -14.97
C ALA A 497 9.12 12.33 -14.25
N VAL A 498 7.94 11.97 -13.73
CA VAL A 498 7.05 12.89 -13.00
C VAL A 498 7.74 13.44 -11.75
N VAL A 499 8.35 12.56 -10.95
CA VAL A 499 9.06 12.95 -9.72
C VAL A 499 10.30 13.79 -10.04
N LEU A 500 11.08 13.42 -11.06
CA LEU A 500 12.24 14.18 -11.51
C LEU A 500 11.82 15.59 -11.94
N LEU A 501 10.76 15.71 -12.74
CA LEU A 501 10.23 17.00 -13.18
C LEU A 501 9.74 17.84 -12.00
N ALA A 502 8.98 17.25 -11.08
CA ALA A 502 8.50 17.94 -9.89
C ALA A 502 9.68 18.46 -9.04
N LEU A 503 10.73 17.66 -8.87
CA LEU A 503 11.95 18.05 -8.17
C LEU A 503 12.74 19.14 -8.90
N ILE A 504 12.84 19.09 -10.22
CA ILE A 504 13.48 20.15 -11.02
C ILE A 504 12.76 21.47 -10.82
N VAL A 505 11.42 21.47 -10.88
CA VAL A 505 10.59 22.67 -10.66
C VAL A 505 10.78 23.22 -9.25
N LEU A 506 10.75 22.35 -8.24
CA LEU A 506 10.83 22.73 -6.84
C LEU A 506 12.23 23.24 -6.45
N LEU A 507 13.27 22.50 -6.80
CA LEU A 507 14.65 22.83 -6.43
C LEU A 507 15.27 23.88 -7.37
N ARG A 508 14.69 24.09 -8.55
CA ARG A 508 15.21 24.91 -9.65
C ARG A 508 16.64 24.51 -10.03
N SER A 509 16.92 23.21 -9.97
CA SER A 509 18.24 22.60 -10.21
C SER A 509 18.07 21.33 -11.02
N LEU A 510 19.07 20.97 -11.83
CA LEU A 510 19.11 19.72 -12.60
C LEU A 510 19.95 18.63 -11.91
N VAL A 511 21.05 19.02 -11.25
CA VAL A 511 21.98 18.07 -10.62
C VAL A 511 21.38 17.48 -9.34
N ALA A 512 20.78 18.30 -8.49
CA ALA A 512 20.21 17.84 -7.22
C ALA A 512 19.09 16.79 -7.40
N PRO A 513 18.07 17.01 -8.26
CA PRO A 513 17.05 15.99 -8.53
C PRO A 513 17.63 14.69 -9.07
N LEU A 514 18.62 14.75 -9.97
CA LEU A 514 19.19 13.55 -10.58
C LEU A 514 19.94 12.69 -9.55
N VAL A 515 20.71 13.32 -8.67
CA VAL A 515 21.36 12.63 -7.54
C VAL A 515 20.32 12.02 -6.61
N MET A 516 19.27 12.78 -6.26
CA MET A 516 18.21 12.30 -5.37
C MET A 516 17.49 11.09 -5.96
N VAL A 517 17.05 11.18 -7.21
CA VAL A 517 16.39 10.07 -7.92
C VAL A 517 17.30 8.85 -8.03
N ALA A 518 18.60 9.02 -8.33
CA ALA A 518 19.55 7.92 -8.37
C ALA A 518 19.71 7.22 -7.02
N THR A 519 19.76 7.97 -5.91
CA THR A 519 19.85 7.39 -4.57
C THR A 519 18.55 6.70 -4.14
N VAL A 520 17.40 7.20 -4.55
CA VAL A 520 16.09 6.57 -4.30
C VAL A 520 15.97 5.27 -5.11
N LEU A 521 16.42 5.25 -6.36
CA LEU A 521 16.48 4.02 -7.15
C LEU A 521 17.37 2.96 -6.52
N LEU A 522 18.57 3.36 -6.07
CA LEU A 522 19.50 2.45 -5.41
C LEU A 522 18.91 1.88 -4.11
N THR A 523 18.26 2.70 -3.30
CA THR A 523 17.61 2.24 -2.07
C THR A 523 16.42 1.35 -2.34
N ASN A 524 15.66 1.60 -3.40
CA ASN A 524 14.55 0.73 -3.79
C ASN A 524 15.04 -0.67 -4.18
N ILE A 525 16.10 -0.78 -4.99
CA ILE A 525 16.69 -2.09 -5.34
C ILE A 525 17.26 -2.77 -4.09
N ALA A 526 17.94 -2.02 -3.22
CA ALA A 526 18.47 -2.54 -1.95
C ALA A 526 17.35 -3.02 -1.01
N ALA A 527 16.23 -2.30 -0.94
CA ALA A 527 15.06 -2.68 -0.15
C ALA A 527 14.44 -3.98 -0.65
N MET A 528 14.34 -4.13 -1.98
CA MET A 528 13.85 -5.35 -2.60
C MET A 528 14.77 -6.54 -2.32
N GLY A 529 16.08 -6.36 -2.42
CA GLY A 529 17.06 -7.42 -2.14
C GLY A 529 17.10 -7.84 -0.67
N LEU A 530 17.02 -6.89 0.27
CA LEU A 530 16.90 -7.21 1.70
C LEU A 530 15.53 -7.82 2.04
N GLY A 531 14.46 -7.33 1.41
CA GLY A 531 13.12 -7.88 1.54
C GLY A 531 13.10 -9.35 1.12
N TRP A 532 13.62 -9.65 -0.07
CA TRP A 532 13.75 -11.03 -0.54
C TRP A 532 14.54 -11.92 0.43
N TRP A 533 15.67 -11.44 0.93
CA TRP A 533 16.46 -12.18 1.92
C TRP A 533 15.65 -12.45 3.20
N ALA A 534 14.92 -11.45 3.71
CA ALA A 534 14.06 -11.58 4.89
C ALA A 534 12.89 -12.54 4.63
N PHE A 535 12.29 -12.51 3.45
CA PHE A 535 11.21 -13.41 3.06
C PHE A 535 11.66 -14.87 3.08
N GLN A 536 12.82 -15.18 2.49
CA GLN A 536 13.32 -16.55 2.46
C GLN A 536 13.81 -17.06 3.82
N HIS A 537 14.48 -16.22 4.62
CA HIS A 537 15.21 -16.68 5.82
C HIS A 537 14.49 -16.41 7.14
N ILE A 538 13.58 -15.43 7.18
CA ILE A 538 12.89 -15.01 8.41
C ILE A 538 11.42 -15.37 8.34
N LEU A 539 10.74 -15.08 7.23
CA LEU A 539 9.28 -15.21 7.10
C LEU A 539 8.83 -16.49 6.39
N GLY A 540 9.73 -17.20 5.70
CA GLY A 540 9.42 -18.47 5.04
C GLY A 540 8.64 -18.36 3.73
N PHE A 541 8.58 -17.18 3.09
CA PHE A 541 7.87 -17.02 1.82
C PHE A 541 8.71 -17.51 0.64
N ASN A 542 8.09 -18.30 -0.24
CA ASN A 542 8.76 -18.95 -1.36
C ASN A 542 8.94 -18.05 -2.61
N SER A 543 8.04 -17.08 -2.77
CA SER A 543 7.96 -16.18 -3.93
C SER A 543 7.43 -14.80 -3.53
N LEU A 544 7.68 -13.79 -4.37
CA LEU A 544 7.05 -12.48 -4.25
C LEU A 544 5.73 -12.42 -5.02
N ALA A 545 4.75 -11.69 -4.47
CA ALA A 545 3.54 -11.33 -5.21
C ALA A 545 3.88 -10.41 -6.39
N ASP A 546 3.12 -10.53 -7.48
CA ASP A 546 3.37 -9.85 -8.75
C ASP A 546 3.33 -8.32 -8.64
N LEU A 547 2.45 -7.79 -7.79
CA LEU A 547 2.28 -6.34 -7.58
C LEU A 547 3.23 -5.77 -6.52
N THR A 548 3.88 -6.59 -5.69
CA THR A 548 4.80 -6.12 -4.65
C THR A 548 5.89 -5.20 -5.21
N PRO A 549 6.60 -5.54 -6.30
CA PRO A 549 7.60 -4.64 -6.87
C PRO A 549 7.02 -3.33 -7.39
N LEU A 550 5.80 -3.36 -7.94
CA LEU A 550 5.14 -2.17 -8.45
C LEU A 550 4.81 -1.19 -7.32
N TYR A 551 4.10 -1.66 -6.30
CA TYR A 551 3.68 -0.85 -5.17
C TYR A 551 4.86 -0.39 -4.33
N ALA A 552 5.82 -1.27 -4.02
CA ALA A 552 7.02 -0.89 -3.29
C ALA A 552 7.77 0.24 -4.01
N PHE A 553 7.97 0.14 -5.33
CA PHE A 553 8.63 1.18 -6.10
C PHE A 553 7.88 2.50 -6.05
N VAL A 554 6.58 2.48 -6.34
CA VAL A 554 5.75 3.70 -6.39
C VAL A 554 5.76 4.39 -5.04
N PHE A 555 5.52 3.67 -3.94
CA PHE A 555 5.49 4.24 -2.61
C PHE A 555 6.88 4.69 -2.12
N LEU A 556 7.93 3.90 -2.34
CA LEU A 556 9.29 4.29 -1.93
C LEU A 556 9.79 5.51 -2.70
N VAL A 557 9.50 5.60 -3.99
CA VAL A 557 9.87 6.77 -4.80
C VAL A 557 9.02 7.97 -4.41
N ALA A 558 7.70 7.83 -4.31
CA ALA A 558 6.79 8.90 -3.95
C ALA A 558 7.11 9.48 -2.56
N LEU A 559 7.25 8.62 -1.54
CA LEU A 559 7.46 9.03 -0.15
C LEU A 559 8.93 9.35 0.18
N GLY A 560 9.90 8.68 -0.45
CA GLY A 560 11.34 8.87 -0.17
C GLY A 560 11.85 10.25 -0.63
N VAL A 561 11.19 10.87 -1.60
CA VAL A 561 11.57 12.17 -2.15
C VAL A 561 11.30 13.32 -1.19
N ASP A 562 10.18 13.24 -0.44
CA ASP A 562 9.68 14.30 0.43
C ASP A 562 10.71 14.79 1.44
N TYR A 563 11.43 13.84 2.03
CA TYR A 563 12.42 14.13 3.04
C TYR A 563 13.72 14.71 2.44
N ASN A 564 14.05 14.38 1.18
CA ASN A 564 15.26 14.88 0.52
C ASN A 564 15.10 16.37 0.26
N ILE A 565 13.87 16.76 -0.09
CA ILE A 565 13.47 18.15 -0.24
C ILE A 565 13.73 18.92 1.07
N PHE A 566 13.36 18.41 2.24
CA PHE A 566 13.56 19.13 3.51
C PHE A 566 15.03 19.42 3.83
N LEU A 567 15.91 18.42 3.71
CA LEU A 567 17.33 18.61 3.96
C LEU A 567 17.96 19.57 2.94
N VAL A 568 17.66 19.36 1.66
CA VAL A 568 18.24 20.15 0.56
C VAL A 568 17.73 21.59 0.62
N THR A 569 16.43 21.82 0.83
CA THR A 569 15.89 23.18 0.96
C THR A 569 16.48 23.89 2.17
N ARG A 570 16.67 23.21 3.31
CA ARG A 570 17.32 23.80 4.48
C ARG A 570 18.79 24.15 4.22
N ALA A 571 19.53 23.27 3.54
CA ALA A 571 20.91 23.56 3.15
C ALA A 571 20.98 24.74 2.16
N LYS A 572 19.98 24.88 1.27
CA LYS A 572 19.86 26.01 0.34
C LYS A 572 19.56 27.32 1.07
N GLU A 573 18.66 27.29 2.06
CA GLU A 573 18.34 28.43 2.92
C GLU A 573 19.57 28.91 3.69
N GLU A 574 20.33 27.98 4.27
CA GLU A 574 21.56 28.28 5.00
C GLU A 574 22.63 28.88 4.07
N ALA A 575 22.79 28.31 2.88
CA ALA A 575 23.71 28.85 1.86
C ALA A 575 23.30 30.24 1.35
N ALA A 576 22.01 30.57 1.34
CA ALA A 576 21.52 31.89 0.99
C ALA A 576 21.64 32.90 2.14
N ALA A 577 21.58 32.44 3.41
CA ALA A 577 21.72 33.27 4.60
C ALA A 577 23.19 33.59 4.91
N ASN A 578 24.11 32.65 4.64
CA ASN A 578 25.54 32.76 4.91
C ASN A 578 26.36 32.51 3.63
N PRO A 579 26.42 33.45 2.66
CA PRO A 579 27.05 33.21 1.36
C PRO A 579 28.55 32.89 1.42
N ASP A 580 29.24 33.35 2.47
CA ASP A 580 30.69 33.19 2.66
C ASP A 580 31.09 31.81 3.23
N GLY A 581 30.11 30.98 3.64
CA GLY A 581 30.37 29.64 4.17
C GLY A 581 30.64 28.60 3.08
N ASP A 582 31.51 27.63 3.37
CA ASP A 582 31.66 26.45 2.51
C ASP A 582 30.38 25.58 2.54
N MET A 583 30.10 24.87 1.45
CA MET A 583 28.97 23.94 1.33
C MET A 583 28.94 22.93 2.49
N SER A 584 30.11 22.49 2.95
CA SER A 584 30.26 21.61 4.10
C SER A 584 29.66 22.19 5.38
N ALA A 585 29.83 23.49 5.62
CA ALA A 585 29.28 24.17 6.78
C ALA A 585 27.75 24.28 6.70
N HIS A 586 27.22 24.63 5.53
CA HIS A 586 25.77 24.76 5.30
C HIS A 586 25.05 23.42 5.46
N VAL A 587 25.58 22.35 4.85
CA VAL A 587 25.01 21.00 4.95
C VAL A 587 25.09 20.49 6.38
N ARG A 588 26.20 20.74 7.09
CA ARG A 588 26.33 20.35 8.50
C ARG A 588 25.29 21.04 9.39
N LYS A 589 25.07 22.35 9.20
CA LYS A 589 24.09 23.12 9.98
C LYS A 589 22.65 22.69 9.65
N ALA A 590 22.37 22.39 8.39
CA ALA A 590 21.10 21.81 7.99
C ALA A 590 20.89 20.46 8.69
N LEU A 591 21.87 19.55 8.63
CA LEU A 591 21.78 18.24 9.26
C LEU A 591 21.60 18.31 10.78
N SER A 592 22.29 19.23 11.47
CA SER A 592 22.14 19.34 12.93
C SER A 592 20.77 19.84 13.34
N THR A 593 20.19 20.77 12.58
CA THR A 593 18.88 21.35 12.89
C THR A 593 17.71 20.46 12.48
N THR A 594 17.81 19.72 11.38
CA THR A 594 16.68 18.93 10.84
C THR A 594 16.83 17.42 11.00
N GLY A 595 18.03 16.91 11.28
CA GLY A 595 18.30 15.46 11.31
C GLY A 595 17.41 14.69 12.28
N GLY A 596 17.24 15.19 13.51
CA GLY A 596 16.41 14.53 14.52
C GLY A 596 14.95 14.39 14.12
N VAL A 597 14.36 15.47 13.59
CA VAL A 597 12.96 15.49 13.18
C VAL A 597 12.75 14.59 11.97
N ILE A 598 13.65 14.68 10.98
CA ILE A 598 13.53 13.91 9.75
C ILE A 598 13.73 12.41 10.01
N THR A 599 14.69 12.02 10.84
CA THR A 599 14.91 10.61 11.17
C THR A 599 13.77 10.04 12.00
N SER A 600 13.24 10.78 12.98
CA SER A 600 12.05 10.36 13.71
C SER A 600 10.84 10.19 12.79
N ALA A 601 10.65 11.10 11.83
CA ALA A 601 9.57 11.00 10.86
C ALA A 601 9.73 9.81 9.91
N GLY A 602 10.94 9.53 9.45
CA GLY A 602 11.21 8.38 8.58
C GLY A 602 11.04 7.04 9.31
N ILE A 603 11.51 6.92 10.56
CA ILE A 603 11.30 5.73 11.38
C ILE A 603 9.80 5.50 11.62
N LEU A 604 9.05 6.58 11.87
CA LEU A 604 7.60 6.49 12.05
C LEU A 604 6.91 6.01 10.78
N LEU A 605 7.22 6.62 9.63
CA LEU A 605 6.66 6.20 8.35
C LEU A 605 6.96 4.71 8.08
N ALA A 606 8.21 4.28 8.27
CA ALA A 606 8.59 2.89 8.09
C ALA A 606 7.74 1.97 8.99
N ALA A 607 7.64 2.30 10.29
CA ALA A 607 6.91 1.48 11.25
C ALA A 607 5.40 1.40 10.96
N VAL A 608 4.81 2.46 10.39
CA VAL A 608 3.41 2.43 9.93
C VAL A 608 3.25 1.47 8.76
N PHE A 609 4.15 1.46 7.79
CA PHE A 609 4.11 0.48 6.69
C PHE A 609 4.33 -0.96 7.16
N ALA A 610 5.17 -1.17 8.18
CA ALA A 610 5.33 -2.48 8.79
C ALA A 610 4.02 -3.04 9.37
N ALA A 611 3.05 -2.17 9.73
CA ALA A 611 1.74 -2.62 10.22
C ALA A 611 0.91 -3.35 9.15
N LEU A 612 1.18 -3.19 7.85
CA LEU A 612 0.54 -4.01 6.81
C LEU A 612 0.83 -5.50 6.97
N GLY A 613 1.97 -5.87 7.59
CA GLY A 613 2.30 -7.26 7.91
C GLY A 613 1.43 -7.88 9.00
N VAL A 614 0.53 -7.12 9.61
CA VAL A 614 -0.49 -7.66 10.52
C VAL A 614 -1.65 -8.30 9.75
N LEU A 615 -1.83 -7.94 8.48
CA LEU A 615 -2.88 -8.53 7.65
C LEU A 615 -2.46 -9.96 7.24
N PRO A 616 -3.39 -10.94 7.23
CA PRO A 616 -3.05 -12.35 6.99
C PRO A 616 -2.70 -12.71 5.53
N LEU A 617 -2.36 -11.72 4.70
CA LEU A 617 -2.01 -11.91 3.29
C LEU A 617 -0.53 -11.64 3.04
N VAL A 618 0.11 -12.58 2.36
CA VAL A 618 1.54 -12.54 2.02
C VAL A 618 1.86 -11.30 1.19
N ALA A 619 1.03 -10.95 0.20
CA ALA A 619 1.25 -9.77 -0.64
C ALA A 619 1.33 -8.47 0.17
N LEU A 620 0.40 -8.25 1.11
CA LEU A 620 0.36 -7.04 1.95
C LEU A 620 1.52 -7.00 2.94
N ALA A 621 1.87 -8.14 3.53
CA ALA A 621 3.04 -8.26 4.38
C ALA A 621 4.34 -7.94 3.62
N GLN A 622 4.46 -8.45 2.39
CA GLN A 622 5.62 -8.17 1.53
C GLN A 622 5.75 -6.69 1.19
N ILE A 623 4.65 -6.05 0.79
CA ILE A 623 4.60 -4.60 0.53
C ILE A 623 5.05 -3.83 1.78
N GLY A 624 4.48 -4.16 2.94
CA GLY A 624 4.80 -3.52 4.22
C GLY A 624 6.28 -3.65 4.59
N VAL A 625 6.85 -4.85 4.49
CA VAL A 625 8.26 -5.13 4.83
C VAL A 625 9.21 -4.44 3.86
N VAL A 626 8.98 -4.51 2.54
CA VAL A 626 9.87 -3.87 1.56
C VAL A 626 9.84 -2.35 1.74
N ILE A 627 8.66 -1.74 1.93
CA ILE A 627 8.57 -0.30 2.16
C ILE A 627 9.21 0.07 3.51
N PHE A 628 9.00 -0.69 4.58
CA PHE A 628 9.66 -0.50 5.86
C PHE A 628 11.20 -0.47 5.72
N LEU A 629 11.77 -1.48 5.06
CA LEU A 629 13.21 -1.57 4.83
C LEU A 629 13.72 -0.42 3.96
N GLY A 630 13.01 -0.09 2.88
CA GLY A 630 13.39 0.98 1.97
C GLY A 630 13.37 2.36 2.63
N VAL A 631 12.32 2.68 3.40
CA VAL A 631 12.23 3.94 4.15
C VAL A 631 13.32 4.03 5.22
N LEU A 632 13.64 2.92 5.91
CA LEU A 632 14.75 2.91 6.88
C LEU A 632 16.11 3.10 6.23
N LEU A 633 16.39 2.40 5.13
CA LEU A 633 17.63 2.55 4.36
C LEU A 633 17.77 3.99 3.84
N ASP A 634 16.72 4.53 3.25
CA ASP A 634 16.72 5.89 2.76
C ASP A 634 16.96 6.89 3.91
N THR A 635 16.24 6.75 5.03
CA THR A 635 16.32 7.68 6.17
C THR A 635 17.68 7.63 6.89
N LEU A 636 18.18 6.42 7.18
CA LEU A 636 19.36 6.22 8.02
C LEU A 636 20.67 6.24 7.22
N VAL A 637 20.66 5.63 6.03
CA VAL A 637 21.87 5.47 5.21
C VAL A 637 21.95 6.58 4.17
N VAL A 638 20.92 6.78 3.36
CA VAL A 638 21.03 7.74 2.26
C VAL A 638 20.98 9.17 2.76
N ARG A 639 19.91 9.52 3.43
CA ARG A 639 19.58 10.89 3.83
C ARG A 639 20.48 11.46 4.89
N THR A 640 20.79 10.66 5.90
CA THR A 640 21.59 11.11 7.04
C THR A 640 23.08 11.14 6.72
N ILE A 641 23.52 10.33 5.75
CA ILE A 641 24.94 10.03 5.54
C ILE A 641 25.35 10.27 4.08
N LEU A 642 24.82 9.49 3.12
CA LEU A 642 25.25 9.52 1.72
C LEU A 642 24.96 10.85 1.03
N LEU A 643 23.71 11.33 1.07
CA LEU A 643 23.28 12.55 0.39
C LEU A 643 24.04 13.79 0.90
N PRO A 644 24.16 14.04 2.23
CA PRO A 644 25.02 15.10 2.74
C PRO A 644 26.45 15.00 2.23
N ALA A 645 27.06 13.80 2.23
CA ALA A 645 28.42 13.61 1.76
C ALA A 645 28.55 13.95 0.26
N VAL A 646 27.60 13.51 -0.57
CA VAL A 646 27.53 13.81 -2.00
C VAL A 646 27.38 15.31 -2.22
N MET A 647 26.50 15.99 -1.49
CA MET A 647 26.34 17.45 -1.55
C MET A 647 27.66 18.19 -1.24
N MET A 648 28.40 17.74 -0.23
CA MET A 648 29.70 18.30 0.16
C MET A 648 30.82 18.03 -0.87
N VAL A 649 30.69 17.00 -1.70
CA VAL A 649 31.63 16.69 -2.80
C VAL A 649 31.29 17.50 -4.06
N PHE A 650 30.02 17.58 -4.43
CA PHE A 650 29.56 18.35 -5.60
C PHE A 650 29.66 19.86 -5.39
N GLY A 651 29.62 20.34 -4.14
CA GLY A 651 29.78 21.75 -3.81
C GLY A 651 28.72 22.63 -4.50
N GLN A 652 29.13 23.77 -5.05
CA GLN A 652 28.23 24.69 -5.73
C GLN A 652 27.58 24.11 -7.00
N LYS A 653 28.19 23.09 -7.63
CA LYS A 653 27.62 22.44 -8.82
C LYS A 653 26.32 21.72 -8.52
N PHE A 654 26.09 21.33 -7.26
CA PHE A 654 24.86 20.69 -6.82
C PHE A 654 23.61 21.55 -7.11
N TRP A 655 23.75 22.88 -7.13
CA TRP A 655 22.62 23.81 -7.35
C TRP A 655 22.37 24.15 -8.82
N TRP A 656 23.26 23.77 -9.72
CA TRP A 656 23.21 24.19 -11.12
C TRP A 656 21.86 23.84 -11.78
N PRO A 657 21.25 24.74 -12.57
CA PRO A 657 21.73 26.08 -13.00
C PRO A 657 21.44 27.23 -12.01
N SER A 658 20.65 26.99 -10.97
CA SER A 658 20.37 27.96 -9.91
C SER A 658 21.62 28.26 -9.08
N LYS A 659 21.84 29.53 -8.72
CA LYS A 659 22.75 29.89 -7.63
C LYS A 659 21.93 30.24 -6.39
N PRO A 660 22.29 29.79 -5.18
CA PRO A 660 21.71 30.32 -3.95
C PRO A 660 21.93 31.83 -3.96
N THR A 661 20.87 32.60 -4.21
CA THR A 661 20.94 34.06 -4.22
C THR A 661 20.80 34.52 -2.78
N ALA A 662 21.75 35.33 -2.32
CA ALA A 662 21.65 35.96 -1.01
C ALA A 662 20.30 36.67 -0.94
N ARG A 663 19.55 36.43 0.14
CA ARG A 663 18.32 37.21 0.39
C ARG A 663 18.79 38.65 0.60
N GLY A 664 18.70 39.46 -0.45
CA GLY A 664 19.02 40.88 -0.39
C GLY A 664 18.22 41.46 0.77
N ASN A 665 18.95 42.01 1.74
CA ASN A 665 18.38 42.81 2.81
C ASN A 665 17.88 44.11 2.17
N THR A 666 16.78 44.03 1.41
CA THR A 666 16.01 45.22 1.06
C THR A 666 15.34 45.65 2.36
N LYS A 667 16.08 46.45 3.13
CA LYS A 667 15.48 47.49 3.95
C LYS A 667 14.59 48.31 3.03
N HIS A 668 13.29 48.06 3.05
CA HIS A 668 12.28 49.05 2.70
C HIS A 668 11.06 48.83 3.59
#